data_AF-A0A959M282-F1
#
_entry.id   AF-A0A959M282-F1
#
_cell.length_a   1.000
_cell.length_b   1.000
_cell.length_c   1.000
_cell.angle_alpha   90.00
_cell.angle_beta   90.00
_cell.angle_gamma   90.00
#
_symmetry.space_group_name_H-M   'P 1'
#
loop_
_entity.id
_entity.type
_entity.pdbx_description
1 polymer ?
#
loop_
_entity_poly.entity_id
_entity_poly.type
_entity_poly.pdbx_seq_one_letter_code
_entity_poly.pdbx_strand_id
1 'polypeptide(L)'
;MSIKNYYSPLSGRYPWAVLLVSFRGSEPHPDRKPASYYRDMFSSGTGGLYDYWQDVSYNNINIEGTRVYGWRTLSLTLEEFRALGRREKIYEAAKEFRSSIDFEPFYGIILIPDQNIEDAGSVGVVSFALHKRRAIWLNKDYGTVLANIDIIKPTFLAHEMGHGMHFKHSFDDSCRKSNTWSAHGEYFDSWDIMSAMNVKSFTHPMFGDSGPGLNAPYTYARGWLSEDLIGYFPWYRQEPQDFLLDSMGGHMHRGYKKAIKIDYKDSGTGETCAYWVELRTPQNWDQGIGENAVLIRQVKNGISYLISTDLTLHTHEWAPGKVFTDAQHNIEIIIKRISSGTDPLNAQVKVRRYISNIQEVPGTLGWEHQGAGVALGKIDRNARMDMVIFYIDNPRYSNKGYYRIGKNLSSQGVPASWTEIKEVPGRLGWENQGGGVALGDINGDGKLDMVIMYIDNPNRNNKAFYRIAWSLDDNGDPASWSEPIEFPFGLGWENQGGDICLADISGTGKLDLIIYYIDNPSGGNAGYYRIGWDLNENGIPSSWSEPRTVGMPFGWENQGGGISVISKFIDGRVQNDLLIFDIDNPSGNNYGFLTVGKDLSTEGYPASWSDRIRLAQTFGEENQGGSIATARISDDFSEDLMVYYIENLVGVNKGYFRVIHDVQDLYSR
;
A
#
# COMPACT_ATOMS: atom_id res chain seq x y z
N MET A 1 16.39 -5.99 3.91
CA MET A 1 17.76 -5.41 3.90
C MET A 1 17.75 -4.09 3.16
N SER A 2 18.56 -3.10 3.56
CA SER A 2 18.65 -1.82 2.84
C SER A 2 19.22 -2.01 1.44
N ILE A 3 18.70 -1.30 0.43
CA ILE A 3 19.23 -1.36 -0.93
C ILE A 3 20.73 -0.98 -1.00
N LYS A 4 21.18 -0.10 -0.09
CA LYS A 4 22.60 0.29 0.05
C LYS A 4 23.54 -0.88 0.37
N ASN A 5 23.03 -2.02 0.86
CA ASN A 5 23.87 -3.20 1.08
C ASN A 5 24.29 -3.89 -0.24
N TYR A 6 23.62 -3.57 -1.34
CA TYR A 6 23.90 -4.14 -2.67
C TYR A 6 24.74 -3.22 -3.56
N TYR A 7 24.93 -1.95 -3.16
CA TYR A 7 25.58 -0.94 -3.98
C TYR A 7 26.55 -0.10 -3.15
N SER A 8 27.77 0.06 -3.66
CA SER A 8 28.71 1.03 -3.09
C SER A 8 28.41 2.44 -3.61
N PRO A 9 28.52 3.48 -2.75
CA PRO A 9 28.42 4.86 -3.20
C PRO A 9 29.42 5.20 -4.30
N LEU A 10 29.04 6.09 -5.22
CA LEU A 10 29.90 6.56 -6.30
C LEU A 10 29.98 8.10 -6.25
N SER A 11 31.18 8.66 -6.30
CA SER A 11 31.36 10.12 -6.32
C SER A 11 32.66 10.53 -7.01
N GLY A 12 32.67 11.70 -7.65
CA GLY A 12 33.83 12.24 -8.36
C GLY A 12 33.85 11.90 -9.86
N ARG A 13 35.05 11.69 -10.40
CA ARG A 13 35.28 11.55 -11.86
C ARG A 13 35.39 10.09 -12.29
N TYR A 14 34.58 9.70 -13.27
CA TYR A 14 34.51 8.35 -13.84
C TYR A 14 34.75 8.36 -15.35
N PRO A 15 35.98 8.69 -15.83
CA PRO A 15 36.26 8.80 -17.26
C PRO A 15 36.22 7.46 -17.99
N TRP A 16 35.77 7.45 -19.25
CA TRP A 16 35.71 6.25 -20.09
C TRP A 16 36.68 6.33 -21.29
N ALA A 17 37.28 5.21 -21.65
CA ALA A 17 38.00 5.06 -22.91
C ALA A 17 37.02 4.57 -23.99
N VAL A 18 36.66 5.45 -24.93
CA VAL A 18 35.74 5.13 -26.02
C VAL A 18 36.57 4.75 -27.25
N LEU A 19 36.49 3.50 -27.66
CA LEU A 19 37.30 2.92 -28.73
C LEU A 19 36.43 2.73 -29.97
N LEU A 20 36.71 3.51 -31.02
CA LEU A 20 36.04 3.35 -32.31
C LEU A 20 36.86 2.38 -33.17
N VAL A 21 36.25 1.28 -33.63
CA VAL A 21 36.96 0.22 -34.34
C VAL A 21 36.31 -0.18 -35.66
N SER A 22 37.14 -0.46 -36.65
CA SER A 22 36.76 -1.06 -37.92
C SER A 22 37.45 -2.40 -38.11
N PHE A 23 37.04 -3.19 -39.10
CA PHE A 23 37.53 -4.55 -39.30
C PHE A 23 38.38 -4.69 -40.55
N ARG A 24 39.38 -5.57 -40.48
CA ARG A 24 40.25 -5.86 -41.63
C ARG A 24 39.41 -6.43 -42.78
N GLY A 25 39.52 -5.80 -43.94
CA GLY A 25 38.82 -6.24 -45.15
C GLY A 25 37.34 -5.87 -45.20
N SER A 26 36.86 -5.00 -44.31
CA SER A 26 35.49 -4.48 -44.33
C SER A 26 35.47 -3.01 -44.70
N GLU A 27 34.51 -2.63 -45.55
CA GLU A 27 34.21 -1.21 -45.81
C GLU A 27 33.39 -0.62 -44.65
N PRO A 28 33.53 0.68 -44.35
CA PRO A 28 32.74 1.34 -43.32
C PRO A 28 31.24 1.18 -43.55
N HIS A 29 30.48 0.84 -42.51
CA HIS A 29 29.03 0.75 -42.62
C HIS A 29 28.40 2.11 -42.99
N PRO A 30 27.33 2.15 -43.80
CA PRO A 30 26.71 3.40 -44.24
C PRO A 30 26.28 4.34 -43.11
N ASP A 31 25.83 3.79 -41.98
CA ASP A 31 25.37 4.56 -40.82
C ASP A 31 26.49 5.03 -39.89
N ARG A 32 27.75 4.70 -40.20
CA ARG A 32 28.91 5.06 -39.39
C ARG A 32 28.99 6.58 -39.22
N LYS A 33 28.96 7.03 -37.95
CA LYS A 33 29.12 8.45 -37.61
C LYS A 33 30.60 8.86 -37.55
N PRO A 34 30.94 10.13 -37.85
CA PRO A 34 32.31 10.63 -37.69
C PRO A 34 32.74 10.58 -36.22
N ALA A 35 34.04 10.49 -35.96
CA ALA A 35 34.54 10.44 -34.57
C ALA A 35 34.16 11.68 -33.73
N SER A 36 33.88 12.82 -34.36
CA SER A 36 33.37 14.03 -33.68
C SER A 36 32.01 13.79 -33.04
N TYR A 37 31.11 13.07 -33.69
CA TYR A 37 29.79 12.72 -33.15
C TYR A 37 29.89 12.08 -31.77
N TYR A 38 30.78 11.08 -31.62
CA TYR A 38 31.00 10.42 -30.35
C TYR A 38 31.74 11.32 -29.36
N ARG A 39 32.66 12.17 -29.80
CA ARG A 39 33.29 13.16 -28.90
C ARG A 39 32.26 14.11 -28.31
N ASP A 40 31.34 14.60 -29.13
CA ASP A 40 30.29 15.52 -28.70
C ASP A 40 29.33 14.81 -27.72
N MET A 41 28.99 13.54 -27.97
CA MET A 41 28.17 12.73 -27.06
C MET A 41 28.76 12.58 -25.65
N PHE A 42 30.08 12.55 -25.50
CA PHE A 42 30.77 12.44 -24.21
C PHE A 42 31.32 13.78 -23.69
N SER A 43 30.96 14.90 -24.33
CA SER A 43 31.33 16.26 -23.91
C SER A 43 30.21 16.91 -23.11
N SER A 44 30.58 17.80 -22.18
CA SER A 44 29.62 18.57 -21.37
C SER A 44 28.87 19.61 -22.21
N GLY A 45 27.60 19.83 -21.89
CA GLY A 45 26.75 20.87 -22.49
C GLY A 45 26.22 20.53 -23.88
N THR A 46 26.21 19.26 -24.26
CA THR A 46 25.74 18.81 -25.58
C THR A 46 24.39 18.09 -25.53
N GLY A 47 23.86 17.83 -24.32
CA GLY A 47 22.72 16.93 -24.11
C GLY A 47 23.09 15.46 -24.29
N GLY A 48 24.38 15.13 -24.19
CA GLY A 48 24.92 13.78 -24.36
C GLY A 48 25.05 12.99 -23.06
N LEU A 49 25.83 11.90 -23.10
CA LEU A 49 26.06 11.00 -21.96
C LEU A 49 26.85 11.66 -20.83
N TYR A 50 27.62 12.73 -21.10
CA TYR A 50 28.24 13.49 -20.03
C TYR A 50 27.18 14.13 -19.13
N ASP A 51 26.28 14.90 -19.76
CA ASP A 51 25.22 15.62 -19.08
C ASP A 51 24.25 14.65 -18.40
N TYR A 52 23.95 13.52 -19.06
CA TYR A 52 23.13 12.45 -18.49
C TYR A 52 23.63 12.00 -17.11
N TRP A 53 24.88 11.55 -17.03
CA TRP A 53 25.44 11.02 -15.78
C TRP A 53 25.62 12.09 -14.72
N GLN A 54 25.90 13.33 -15.13
CA GLN A 54 25.96 14.46 -14.21
C GLN A 54 24.58 14.74 -13.60
N ASP A 55 23.54 14.81 -14.41
CA ASP A 55 22.19 15.19 -13.98
C ASP A 55 21.53 14.09 -13.13
N VAL A 56 21.50 12.84 -13.59
CA VAL A 56 20.82 11.74 -12.86
C VAL A 56 21.53 11.38 -11.56
N SER A 57 22.79 11.80 -11.39
CA SER A 57 23.55 11.64 -10.15
C SER A 57 23.50 12.87 -9.25
N TYR A 58 22.73 13.91 -9.59
CA TYR A 58 22.67 15.16 -8.81
C TYR A 58 24.07 15.78 -8.62
N ASN A 59 24.88 15.79 -9.68
CA ASN A 59 26.27 16.24 -9.68
C ASN A 59 27.25 15.45 -8.78
N ASN A 60 26.85 14.29 -8.25
CA ASN A 60 27.76 13.46 -7.45
C ASN A 60 28.86 12.83 -8.30
N ILE A 61 28.55 12.49 -9.56
CA ILE A 61 29.55 12.02 -10.52
C ILE A 61 29.54 12.87 -11.79
N ASN A 62 30.66 12.81 -12.51
CA ASN A 62 30.72 13.15 -13.92
C ASN A 62 31.69 12.18 -14.62
N ILE A 63 31.68 12.21 -15.94
CA ILE A 63 32.59 11.41 -16.77
C ILE A 63 33.69 12.28 -17.40
N GLU A 64 34.05 13.38 -16.73
CA GLU A 64 35.14 14.26 -17.16
C GLU A 64 36.44 13.48 -17.28
N GLY A 65 37.16 13.70 -18.40
CA GLY A 65 38.34 12.93 -18.74
C GLY A 65 38.06 11.77 -19.68
N THR A 66 36.80 11.48 -20.03
CA THR A 66 36.44 10.56 -21.13
C THR A 66 37.15 10.98 -22.42
N ARG A 67 37.66 10.00 -23.17
CA ARG A 67 38.39 10.23 -24.42
C ARG A 67 37.91 9.27 -25.49
N VAL A 68 37.67 9.80 -26.68
CA VAL A 68 37.31 9.03 -27.88
C VAL A 68 38.54 8.83 -28.74
N TYR A 69 38.88 7.57 -28.95
CA TYR A 69 39.99 7.14 -29.78
C TYR A 69 39.45 6.64 -31.10
N GLY A 70 39.86 7.33 -32.17
CA GLY A 70 39.24 7.24 -33.49
C GLY A 70 39.46 5.90 -34.20
N TRP A 71 38.69 5.75 -35.27
CA TRP A 71 38.52 4.53 -36.06
C TRP A 71 39.82 3.82 -36.38
N ARG A 72 40.10 2.77 -35.60
CA ARG A 72 41.24 1.87 -35.80
C ARG A 72 40.77 0.57 -36.45
N THR A 73 41.38 0.21 -37.56
CA THR A 73 41.18 -1.11 -38.15
C THR A 73 41.86 -2.16 -37.28
N LEU A 74 41.07 -3.08 -36.71
CA LEU A 74 41.57 -4.22 -35.95
C LEU A 74 42.29 -5.20 -36.87
N SER A 75 43.18 -6.02 -36.31
CA SER A 75 43.79 -7.14 -37.04
C SER A 75 42.78 -8.22 -37.45
N LEU A 76 41.68 -8.34 -36.69
CA LEU A 76 40.60 -9.28 -36.93
C LEU A 76 39.69 -8.86 -38.09
N THR A 77 39.18 -9.85 -38.83
CA THR A 77 38.03 -9.67 -39.72
C THR A 77 36.73 -9.57 -38.90
N LEU A 78 35.64 -9.11 -39.53
CA LEU A 78 34.33 -9.06 -38.89
C LEU A 78 33.85 -10.45 -38.43
N GLU A 79 34.09 -11.49 -39.22
CA GLU A 79 33.72 -12.87 -38.91
C GLU A 79 34.50 -13.43 -37.72
N GLU A 80 35.83 -13.22 -37.71
CA GLU A 80 36.69 -13.60 -36.59
C GLU A 80 36.25 -12.90 -35.29
N PHE A 81 35.87 -11.63 -35.38
CA PHE A 81 35.37 -10.87 -34.23
C PHE A 81 34.00 -11.34 -33.76
N ARG A 82 33.06 -11.64 -34.66
CA ARG A 82 31.72 -12.13 -34.30
C ARG A 82 31.75 -13.44 -33.54
N ALA A 83 32.70 -14.32 -33.87
CA ALA A 83 32.91 -15.60 -33.20
C ALA A 83 33.40 -15.51 -31.75
N LEU A 84 33.87 -14.33 -31.30
CA LEU A 84 34.32 -14.12 -29.91
C LEU A 84 33.14 -13.91 -28.94
N GLY A 85 33.34 -14.30 -27.68
CA GLY A 85 32.44 -13.92 -26.59
C GLY A 85 32.50 -12.42 -26.30
N ARG A 86 31.45 -11.86 -25.68
CA ARG A 86 31.33 -10.41 -25.43
C ARG A 86 32.55 -9.83 -24.69
N ARG A 87 33.01 -10.52 -23.66
CA ARG A 87 34.19 -10.13 -22.87
C ARG A 87 35.45 -10.12 -23.74
N GLU A 88 35.64 -11.16 -24.56
CA GLU A 88 36.79 -11.33 -25.44
C GLU A 88 36.81 -10.28 -26.56
N LYS A 89 35.64 -9.95 -27.14
CA LYS A 89 35.46 -8.85 -28.10
C LYS A 89 36.02 -7.54 -27.55
N ILE A 90 35.64 -7.17 -26.33
CA ILE A 90 36.10 -5.94 -25.68
C ILE A 90 37.61 -5.99 -25.43
N TYR A 91 38.10 -7.09 -24.86
CA TYR A 91 39.51 -7.23 -24.51
C TYR A 91 40.43 -7.20 -25.74
N GLU A 92 40.13 -7.99 -26.77
CA GLU A 92 40.98 -8.09 -27.97
C GLU A 92 41.02 -6.77 -28.74
N ALA A 93 39.89 -6.06 -28.84
CA ALA A 93 39.87 -4.73 -29.43
C ALA A 93 40.67 -3.72 -28.60
N ALA A 94 40.47 -3.67 -27.27
CA ALA A 94 41.22 -2.75 -26.40
C ALA A 94 42.74 -3.05 -26.40
N LYS A 95 43.12 -4.32 -26.55
CA LYS A 95 44.51 -4.78 -26.65
C LYS A 95 45.23 -4.21 -27.87
N GLU A 96 44.52 -3.88 -28.95
CA GLU A 96 45.12 -3.20 -30.10
C GLU A 96 45.53 -1.76 -29.77
N PHE A 97 44.89 -1.13 -28.78
CA PHE A 97 45.17 0.27 -28.40
C PHE A 97 46.19 0.44 -27.28
N ARG A 98 46.49 -0.61 -26.50
CA ARG A 98 47.30 -0.54 -25.27
C ARG A 98 48.74 -0.05 -25.45
N SER A 99 49.26 0.01 -26.67
CA SER A 99 50.57 0.61 -26.97
C SER A 99 50.52 2.14 -27.11
N SER A 100 49.33 2.68 -27.41
CA SER A 100 49.09 4.10 -27.71
C SER A 100 48.20 4.81 -26.68
N ILE A 101 47.54 4.07 -25.80
CA ILE A 101 46.65 4.58 -24.76
C ILE A 101 47.16 4.09 -23.42
N ASP A 102 47.30 5.00 -22.46
CA ASP A 102 47.36 4.63 -21.05
C ASP A 102 45.94 4.42 -20.52
N PHE A 103 45.58 3.16 -20.24
CA PHE A 103 44.26 2.81 -19.72
C PHE A 103 44.10 3.07 -18.22
N GLU A 104 45.20 3.31 -17.49
CA GLU A 104 45.19 3.46 -16.03
C GLU A 104 44.21 4.53 -15.52
N PRO A 105 44.06 5.72 -16.15
CA PRO A 105 43.16 6.76 -15.66
C PRO A 105 41.67 6.46 -15.87
N PHE A 106 41.31 5.55 -16.78
CA PHE A 106 39.93 5.32 -17.17
C PHE A 106 39.21 4.37 -16.22
N TYR A 107 38.00 4.73 -15.81
CA TYR A 107 37.09 3.87 -15.06
C TYR A 107 36.56 2.71 -15.90
N GLY A 108 36.22 2.98 -17.16
CA GLY A 108 35.61 1.99 -18.03
C GLY A 108 36.00 2.11 -19.49
N ILE A 109 35.56 1.13 -20.28
CA ILE A 109 35.86 0.98 -21.71
C ILE A 109 34.53 0.84 -22.46
N ILE A 110 34.34 1.69 -23.46
CA ILE A 110 33.21 1.60 -24.39
C ILE A 110 33.78 1.24 -25.76
N LEU A 111 33.44 0.07 -26.27
CA LEU A 111 33.82 -0.37 -27.60
C LEU A 111 32.70 -0.07 -28.59
N ILE A 112 33.01 0.65 -29.67
CA ILE A 112 32.07 1.02 -30.72
C ILE A 112 32.62 0.50 -32.07
N PRO A 113 32.12 -0.66 -32.54
CA PRO A 113 32.39 -1.16 -33.87
C PRO A 113 31.64 -0.38 -34.94
N ASP A 114 32.22 -0.26 -36.14
CA ASP A 114 31.52 0.29 -37.31
C ASP A 114 30.70 -0.74 -38.08
N GLN A 115 30.41 -1.91 -37.53
CA GLN A 115 29.62 -2.96 -38.19
C GLN A 115 28.58 -3.51 -37.23
N ASN A 116 27.57 -4.19 -37.79
CA ASN A 116 26.72 -5.08 -37.01
C ASN A 116 27.57 -6.28 -36.54
N ILE A 117 27.65 -6.47 -35.22
CA ILE A 117 28.44 -7.52 -34.58
C ILE A 117 27.57 -8.59 -33.89
N GLU A 118 26.27 -8.58 -34.19
CA GLU A 118 25.19 -9.47 -33.73
C GLU A 118 24.86 -9.37 -32.23
N ASP A 119 25.88 -9.29 -31.37
CA ASP A 119 25.75 -9.18 -29.92
C ASP A 119 26.18 -7.80 -29.42
N ALA A 120 25.45 -7.25 -28.44
CA ALA A 120 25.73 -5.97 -27.81
C ALA A 120 25.33 -5.99 -26.34
N GLY A 121 25.97 -5.13 -25.55
CA GLY A 121 25.64 -4.89 -24.16
C GLY A 121 26.87 -4.85 -23.26
N SER A 122 26.66 -4.97 -21.97
CA SER A 122 27.70 -4.97 -20.95
C SER A 122 28.03 -6.39 -20.49
N VAL A 123 29.24 -6.59 -19.97
CA VAL A 123 29.58 -7.74 -19.10
C VAL A 123 29.82 -7.28 -17.66
N GLY A 124 29.34 -6.07 -17.33
CA GLY A 124 29.58 -5.41 -16.05
C GLY A 124 31.04 -4.96 -15.91
N VAL A 125 31.57 -5.18 -14.70
CA VAL A 125 32.96 -4.86 -14.36
C VAL A 125 33.84 -6.09 -14.52
N VAL A 126 34.90 -5.96 -15.31
CA VAL A 126 35.84 -7.05 -15.63
C VAL A 126 37.29 -6.60 -15.52
N SER A 127 38.14 -7.52 -15.07
CA SER A 127 39.58 -7.28 -14.91
C SER A 127 40.33 -7.51 -16.22
N PHE A 128 41.03 -6.48 -16.72
CA PHE A 128 41.84 -6.53 -17.93
C PHE A 128 43.26 -5.98 -17.75
N ALA A 129 44.23 -6.65 -18.38
CA ALA A 129 45.64 -6.26 -18.39
C ALA A 129 45.97 -5.26 -19.52
N LEU A 130 45.51 -4.00 -19.36
CA LEU A 130 45.55 -2.98 -20.43
C LEU A 130 46.51 -1.81 -20.19
N HIS A 131 47.06 -1.63 -18.98
CA HIS A 131 48.02 -0.57 -18.67
C HIS A 131 49.35 -1.16 -18.20
N LYS A 132 50.46 -0.40 -18.37
CA LYS A 132 51.81 -0.85 -17.97
C LYS A 132 52.35 -0.09 -16.78
N ARG A 133 53.04 -0.79 -15.89
CA ARG A 133 54.03 -0.20 -14.98
C ARG A 133 55.31 -1.02 -15.04
N ARG A 134 56.47 -0.36 -15.20
CA ARG A 134 57.81 -1.00 -15.27
C ARG A 134 57.85 -2.23 -16.22
N ALA A 135 57.30 -2.06 -17.44
CA ALA A 135 57.21 -3.08 -18.50
C ALA A 135 56.26 -4.27 -18.26
N ILE A 136 55.50 -4.31 -17.17
CA ILE A 136 54.52 -5.36 -16.88
C ILE A 136 53.11 -4.84 -17.14
N TRP A 137 52.28 -5.64 -17.81
CA TRP A 137 50.85 -5.39 -17.97
C TRP A 137 50.11 -5.73 -16.68
N LEU A 138 49.36 -4.78 -16.14
CA LEU A 138 48.66 -4.94 -14.86
C LEU A 138 47.15 -5.05 -15.06
N ASN A 139 46.53 -5.97 -14.32
CA ASN A 139 45.09 -6.08 -14.24
C ASN A 139 44.50 -4.89 -13.48
N LYS A 140 43.42 -4.36 -14.03
CA LYS A 140 42.55 -3.39 -13.38
C LYS A 140 41.11 -3.72 -13.79
N ASP A 141 40.19 -3.50 -12.88
CA ASP A 141 38.77 -3.61 -13.13
C ASP A 141 38.26 -2.41 -13.94
N TYR A 142 37.57 -2.70 -15.04
CA TYR A 142 36.94 -1.70 -15.90
C TYR A 142 35.45 -2.01 -16.03
N GLY A 143 34.61 -0.98 -15.91
CA GLY A 143 33.24 -1.04 -16.44
C GLY A 143 33.28 -1.20 -17.95
N THR A 144 32.41 -2.03 -18.53
CA THR A 144 32.49 -2.34 -19.96
C THR A 144 31.18 -2.16 -20.70
N VAL A 145 31.28 -1.65 -21.92
CA VAL A 145 30.16 -1.52 -22.86
C VAL A 145 30.62 -1.98 -24.23
N LEU A 146 29.87 -2.88 -24.84
CA LEU A 146 30.00 -3.27 -26.24
C LEU A 146 28.79 -2.75 -27.01
N ALA A 147 29.01 -1.78 -27.89
CA ALA A 147 27.97 -1.25 -28.76
C ALA A 147 27.85 -2.07 -30.06
N ASN A 148 26.70 -1.95 -30.71
CA ASN A 148 26.47 -2.46 -32.05
C ASN A 148 25.82 -1.35 -32.88
N ILE A 149 26.34 -1.10 -34.08
CA ILE A 149 25.99 0.06 -34.92
C ILE A 149 24.49 0.27 -35.11
N ASP A 150 23.70 -0.80 -35.11
CA ASP A 150 22.25 -0.76 -35.34
C ASP A 150 21.46 -0.15 -34.17
N ILE A 151 22.05 -0.09 -32.97
CA ILE A 151 21.36 0.31 -31.74
C ILE A 151 22.14 1.34 -30.91
N ILE A 152 23.18 1.96 -31.46
CA ILE A 152 24.00 2.95 -30.73
C ILE A 152 23.24 4.25 -30.55
N LYS A 153 22.56 4.36 -29.42
CA LYS A 153 21.84 5.56 -28.96
C LYS A 153 22.19 5.86 -27.51
N PRO A 154 22.07 7.12 -27.04
CA PRO A 154 22.29 7.48 -25.64
C PRO A 154 21.52 6.61 -24.65
N THR A 155 20.25 6.29 -24.91
CA THR A 155 19.45 5.40 -24.03
C THR A 155 20.13 4.04 -23.83
N PHE A 156 20.55 3.39 -24.91
CA PHE A 156 21.25 2.11 -24.85
C PHE A 156 22.60 2.24 -24.13
N LEU A 157 23.43 3.21 -24.53
CA LEU A 157 24.75 3.38 -23.94
C LEU A 157 24.67 3.75 -22.45
N ALA A 158 23.70 4.56 -22.02
CA ALA A 158 23.47 4.88 -20.62
C ALA A 158 23.09 3.64 -19.81
N HIS A 159 22.22 2.77 -20.33
CA HIS A 159 21.88 1.51 -19.69
C HIS A 159 23.12 0.62 -19.50
N GLU A 160 23.91 0.42 -20.55
CA GLU A 160 25.08 -0.45 -20.50
C GLU A 160 26.21 0.15 -19.64
N MET A 161 26.39 1.48 -19.69
CA MET A 161 27.27 2.18 -18.76
C MET A 161 26.79 1.99 -17.32
N GLY A 162 25.48 1.94 -17.09
CA GLY A 162 24.88 1.62 -15.80
C GLY A 162 25.33 0.26 -15.26
N HIS A 163 25.33 -0.79 -16.10
CA HIS A 163 25.91 -2.10 -15.74
C HIS A 163 27.41 -2.03 -15.47
N GLY A 164 28.16 -1.28 -16.28
CA GLY A 164 29.57 -1.00 -16.01
C GLY A 164 29.81 -0.21 -14.73
N MET A 165 28.79 0.45 -14.18
CA MET A 165 28.80 1.06 -12.86
C MET A 165 28.25 0.15 -11.75
N HIS A 166 27.80 -1.06 -12.06
CA HIS A 166 27.17 -2.10 -11.20
C HIS A 166 25.65 -1.99 -10.99
N PHE A 167 24.91 -1.20 -11.77
CA PHE A 167 23.45 -1.24 -11.67
C PHE A 167 22.89 -2.57 -12.18
N LYS A 168 21.85 -3.08 -11.53
CA LYS A 168 21.04 -4.21 -12.00
C LYS A 168 19.89 -3.69 -12.86
N HIS A 169 19.24 -4.58 -13.62
CA HIS A 169 18.01 -4.22 -14.33
C HIS A 169 16.92 -3.75 -13.36
N SER A 170 16.01 -2.93 -13.85
CA SER A 170 14.73 -2.64 -13.19
C SER A 170 13.61 -3.52 -13.76
N PHE A 171 12.58 -3.69 -12.95
CA PHE A 171 11.51 -4.66 -13.17
C PHE A 171 10.15 -3.97 -12.97
N ASP A 172 9.08 -4.52 -13.55
CA ASP A 172 7.72 -4.35 -13.02
C ASP A 172 7.32 -5.56 -12.15
N ASP A 173 6.14 -5.50 -11.53
CA ASP A 173 5.58 -6.57 -10.69
C ASP A 173 4.80 -7.63 -11.47
N SER A 174 4.88 -7.63 -12.80
CA SER A 174 4.17 -8.60 -13.64
C SER A 174 4.90 -9.94 -13.73
N CYS A 175 4.15 -10.99 -14.09
CA CYS A 175 4.72 -12.31 -14.38
C CYS A 175 5.27 -12.44 -15.81
N ARG A 176 5.27 -11.34 -16.59
CA ARG A 176 5.67 -11.36 -18.00
C ARG A 176 7.17 -11.52 -18.15
N LYS A 177 7.59 -12.14 -19.25
CA LYS A 177 8.99 -12.21 -19.66
C LYS A 177 9.20 -11.48 -20.97
N SER A 178 10.24 -10.65 -21.05
CA SER A 178 10.63 -9.98 -22.29
C SER A 178 11.25 -10.98 -23.27
N ASN A 179 11.85 -12.07 -22.76
CA ASN A 179 12.38 -13.16 -23.56
C ASN A 179 12.37 -14.49 -22.78
N THR A 180 12.61 -15.62 -23.44
CA THR A 180 12.67 -16.94 -22.80
C THR A 180 13.73 -17.03 -21.70
N TRP A 181 14.81 -16.27 -21.84
CA TRP A 181 15.92 -16.18 -20.87
C TRP A 181 15.71 -15.12 -19.78
N SER A 182 14.75 -14.20 -19.93
CA SER A 182 14.54 -13.12 -18.96
C SER A 182 13.81 -13.63 -17.70
N ALA A 183 14.02 -12.93 -16.59
CA ALA A 183 13.21 -13.08 -15.39
C ALA A 183 11.83 -12.43 -15.57
N HIS A 184 10.89 -12.74 -14.66
CA HIS A 184 9.56 -12.14 -14.64
C HIS A 184 9.66 -10.65 -14.29
N GLY A 185 9.00 -9.81 -15.06
CA GLY A 185 8.97 -8.35 -14.92
C GLY A 185 10.23 -7.64 -15.42
N GLU A 186 11.27 -8.38 -15.80
CA GLU A 186 12.53 -7.82 -16.29
C GLU A 186 12.32 -7.06 -17.60
N TYR A 187 12.84 -5.83 -17.67
CA TYR A 187 12.71 -4.92 -18.82
C TYR A 187 11.30 -4.36 -19.08
N PHE A 188 10.39 -4.42 -18.10
CA PHE A 188 9.05 -3.80 -18.21
C PHE A 188 8.87 -2.48 -17.45
N ASP A 189 9.93 -1.95 -16.83
CA ASP A 189 9.93 -0.63 -16.21
C ASP A 189 10.23 0.46 -17.24
N SER A 190 9.22 0.86 -18.00
CA SER A 190 9.39 1.88 -19.05
C SER A 190 9.79 3.27 -18.54
N TRP A 191 9.83 3.48 -17.22
CA TRP A 191 10.16 4.74 -16.56
C TRP A 191 11.62 4.81 -16.06
N ASP A 192 12.40 3.76 -16.25
CA ASP A 192 13.76 3.69 -15.74
C ASP A 192 14.76 3.24 -16.80
N ILE A 193 15.90 3.93 -16.86
CA ILE A 193 16.95 3.61 -17.83
C ILE A 193 17.46 2.16 -17.72
N MET A 194 17.40 1.53 -16.53
CA MET A 194 17.89 0.16 -16.31
C MET A 194 16.92 -0.92 -16.83
N SER A 195 15.91 -0.53 -17.62
CA SER A 195 14.97 -1.43 -18.32
C SER A 195 15.14 -1.40 -19.85
N ALA A 196 16.23 -0.80 -20.35
CA ALA A 196 16.42 -0.35 -21.73
C ALA A 196 16.01 -1.35 -22.82
N MET A 197 15.49 -0.73 -23.89
CA MET A 197 14.90 -1.25 -25.14
C MET A 197 13.38 -1.04 -25.25
N ASN A 198 12.66 -0.91 -24.14
CA ASN A 198 11.23 -0.55 -24.15
C ASN A 198 10.90 0.55 -23.12
N VAL A 199 11.73 1.59 -23.11
CA VAL A 199 11.63 2.72 -22.19
C VAL A 199 11.06 3.95 -22.87
N LYS A 200 10.40 4.83 -22.10
CA LYS A 200 9.82 6.10 -22.55
C LYS A 200 10.92 7.14 -22.80
N SER A 201 11.63 6.97 -23.91
CA SER A 201 12.70 7.86 -24.37
C SER A 201 12.18 9.02 -25.22
N PHE A 202 12.99 10.08 -25.37
CA PHE A 202 12.74 11.19 -26.29
C PHE A 202 13.83 11.26 -27.36
N THR A 203 13.53 11.89 -28.49
CA THR A 203 14.49 12.04 -29.60
C THR A 203 15.34 13.28 -29.41
N HIS A 204 16.62 13.11 -29.02
CA HIS A 204 17.59 14.20 -29.04
C HIS A 204 17.95 14.57 -30.49
N PRO A 205 17.96 15.86 -30.88
CA PRO A 205 18.18 16.27 -32.27
C PRO A 205 19.54 15.83 -32.84
N MET A 206 20.56 15.70 -31.98
CA MET A 206 21.88 15.25 -32.42
C MET A 206 22.07 13.74 -32.27
N PHE A 207 21.56 13.12 -31.19
CA PHE A 207 22.01 11.79 -30.76
C PHE A 207 20.93 10.70 -30.86
N GLY A 208 19.69 11.07 -31.19
CA GLY A 208 18.56 10.13 -31.21
C GLY A 208 18.02 9.83 -29.81
N ASP A 209 17.43 8.65 -29.64
CA ASP A 209 16.73 8.24 -28.42
C ASP A 209 17.59 8.44 -27.15
N SER A 210 17.05 9.21 -26.22
CA SER A 210 17.68 9.64 -24.99
C SER A 210 16.71 9.53 -23.81
N GLY A 211 17.24 9.32 -22.60
CA GLY A 211 16.42 9.08 -21.41
C GLY A 211 15.78 7.67 -21.37
N PRO A 212 14.92 7.38 -20.38
CA PRO A 212 14.52 8.24 -19.26
C PRO A 212 15.62 8.40 -18.19
N GLY A 213 15.32 9.11 -17.11
CA GLY A 213 16.15 9.18 -15.92
C GLY A 213 16.25 7.86 -15.13
N LEU A 214 16.99 7.88 -14.03
CA LEU A 214 17.15 6.76 -13.11
C LEU A 214 16.10 6.81 -11.99
N ASN A 215 15.62 5.65 -11.55
CA ASN A 215 14.69 5.52 -10.44
C ASN A 215 15.30 5.95 -9.08
N ALA A 216 14.45 6.39 -8.15
CA ALA A 216 14.84 6.85 -6.82
C ALA A 216 15.56 5.79 -5.99
N PRO A 217 15.12 4.51 -5.92
CA PRO A 217 15.86 3.46 -5.21
C PRO A 217 17.33 3.35 -5.65
N TYR A 218 17.60 3.32 -6.95
CA TYR A 218 18.95 3.18 -7.50
C TYR A 218 19.78 4.45 -7.30
N THR A 219 19.17 5.62 -7.46
CA THR A 219 19.81 6.91 -7.15
C THR A 219 20.23 6.98 -5.68
N TYR A 220 19.34 6.59 -4.76
CA TYR A 220 19.62 6.50 -3.33
C TYR A 220 20.69 5.45 -3.00
N ALA A 221 20.65 4.30 -3.67
CA ALA A 221 21.60 3.21 -3.44
C ALA A 221 23.06 3.62 -3.73
N ARG A 222 23.26 4.57 -4.65
CA ARG A 222 24.58 5.17 -4.94
C ARG A 222 24.99 6.32 -4.05
N GLY A 223 24.13 6.73 -3.11
CA GLY A 223 24.33 7.92 -2.32
C GLY A 223 24.18 9.21 -3.12
N TRP A 224 23.51 9.18 -4.28
CA TRP A 224 23.29 10.36 -5.11
C TRP A 224 22.06 11.16 -4.69
N LEU A 225 21.13 10.50 -3.99
CA LEU A 225 20.02 11.16 -3.34
C LEU A 225 20.32 11.33 -1.84
N SER A 226 20.50 12.58 -1.40
CA SER A 226 20.79 12.88 0.00
C SER A 226 19.55 12.67 0.89
N GLU A 227 19.76 12.30 2.15
CA GLU A 227 18.68 11.91 3.08
C GLU A 227 17.67 13.04 3.33
N ASP A 228 18.10 14.31 3.25
CA ASP A 228 17.23 15.47 3.41
C ASP A 228 16.22 15.62 2.25
N LEU A 229 16.52 15.05 1.08
CA LEU A 229 15.62 15.00 -0.07
C LEU A 229 14.61 13.85 0.01
N ILE A 230 14.68 13.01 1.04
CA ILE A 230 13.82 11.84 1.20
C ILE A 230 12.79 12.08 2.29
N GLY A 231 11.52 11.86 1.96
CA GLY A 231 10.46 11.72 2.95
C GLY A 231 10.57 10.35 3.60
N TYR A 232 10.75 10.28 4.92
CA TYR A 232 10.92 8.99 5.61
C TYR A 232 9.69 8.64 6.45
N PHE A 233 9.10 7.47 6.15
CA PHE A 233 8.00 6.89 6.92
C PHE A 233 8.46 5.56 7.54
N PRO A 234 8.88 5.54 8.81
CA PRO A 234 9.44 4.33 9.43
C PRO A 234 8.37 3.28 9.74
N TRP A 235 8.78 2.01 9.82
CA TRP A 235 7.90 0.85 10.06
C TRP A 235 7.04 0.94 11.33
N TYR A 236 7.51 1.66 12.37
CA TYR A 236 6.84 1.80 13.66
C TYR A 236 5.88 3.00 13.74
N ARG A 237 5.91 3.93 12.77
CA ARG A 237 5.03 5.11 12.77
C ARG A 237 3.59 4.67 12.51
N GLN A 238 2.68 5.16 13.36
CA GLN A 238 1.23 4.99 13.25
C GLN A 238 0.58 6.21 12.63
N GLU A 239 0.93 7.41 13.10
CA GLU A 239 0.33 8.65 12.61
C GLU A 239 0.57 8.86 11.11
N PRO A 240 -0.50 9.09 10.32
CA PRO A 240 -0.40 9.40 8.90
C PRO A 240 0.54 10.58 8.62
N GLN A 241 1.12 10.60 7.43
CA GLN A 241 1.97 11.71 7.01
C GLN A 241 1.70 12.12 5.57
N ASP A 242 1.45 13.41 5.37
CA ASP A 242 1.47 14.05 4.06
C ASP A 242 2.91 14.43 3.69
N PHE A 243 3.30 14.09 2.47
CA PHE A 243 4.56 14.48 1.84
C PHE A 243 4.27 15.29 0.58
N LEU A 244 5.10 16.31 0.36
CA LEU A 244 5.15 17.06 -0.89
C LEU A 244 6.35 16.56 -1.69
N LEU A 245 6.08 16.09 -2.91
CA LEU A 245 7.06 15.54 -3.84
C LEU A 245 7.33 16.51 -4.99
N ASP A 246 8.60 16.71 -5.31
CA ASP A 246 9.05 17.26 -6.58
C ASP A 246 9.42 16.13 -7.55
N SER A 247 9.36 16.43 -8.85
CA SER A 247 9.80 15.50 -9.89
C SER A 247 11.26 15.11 -9.71
N MET A 248 11.60 13.82 -9.89
CA MET A 248 12.98 13.31 -9.79
C MET A 248 13.96 14.12 -10.65
N GLY A 249 13.65 14.33 -11.92
CA GLY A 249 14.50 15.11 -12.83
C GLY A 249 14.38 16.63 -12.68
N GLY A 250 13.44 17.15 -11.88
CA GLY A 250 13.10 18.58 -11.83
C GLY A 250 13.90 19.43 -10.83
N HIS A 251 13.53 20.71 -10.71
CA HIS A 251 14.07 21.62 -9.69
C HIS A 251 13.63 21.24 -8.26
N MET A 252 14.42 21.65 -7.27
CA MET A 252 14.13 21.45 -5.85
C MET A 252 13.42 22.67 -5.25
N HIS A 253 12.22 22.46 -4.74
CA HIS A 253 11.48 23.45 -3.96
C HIS A 253 11.69 23.24 -2.46
N ARG A 254 11.73 24.35 -1.70
CA ARG A 254 11.92 24.31 -0.25
C ARG A 254 10.77 23.57 0.41
N GLY A 255 11.08 22.53 1.19
CA GLY A 255 10.09 21.72 1.91
C GLY A 255 9.57 20.50 1.13
N TYR A 256 9.97 20.34 -0.13
CA TYR A 256 9.62 19.20 -0.97
C TYR A 256 10.68 18.11 -0.89
N LYS A 257 10.27 16.88 -1.22
CA LYS A 257 11.10 15.68 -1.27
C LYS A 257 11.19 15.19 -2.71
N LYS A 258 12.26 14.47 -3.07
CA LYS A 258 12.40 13.81 -4.37
C LYS A 258 11.80 12.41 -4.39
N ALA A 259 11.80 11.76 -3.23
CA ALA A 259 11.20 10.47 -3.04
C ALA A 259 10.69 10.30 -1.62
N ILE A 260 9.75 9.39 -1.43
CA ILE A 260 9.33 8.91 -0.10
C ILE A 260 9.83 7.48 0.06
N LYS A 261 10.51 7.19 1.16
CA LYS A 261 10.90 5.84 1.57
C LYS A 261 10.01 5.40 2.72
N ILE A 262 9.29 4.31 2.51
CA ILE A 262 8.29 3.78 3.44
C ILE A 262 8.76 2.41 3.90
N ASP A 263 9.26 2.33 5.13
CA ASP A 263 9.78 1.09 5.68
C ASP A 263 8.65 0.18 6.18
N TYR A 264 8.81 -1.12 5.97
CA TYR A 264 8.01 -2.18 6.57
C TYR A 264 8.89 -3.35 7.03
N LYS A 265 8.32 -4.23 7.85
CA LYS A 265 8.94 -5.48 8.28
C LYS A 265 8.43 -6.62 7.41
N ASP A 266 9.35 -7.29 6.73
CA ASP A 266 9.03 -8.52 6.00
C ASP A 266 8.67 -9.62 7.00
N SER A 267 7.47 -10.21 6.86
CA SER A 267 6.94 -11.16 7.83
C SER A 267 7.67 -12.51 7.84
N GLY A 268 8.35 -12.87 6.75
CA GLY A 268 9.09 -14.13 6.66
C GLY A 268 10.51 -14.04 7.21
N THR A 269 11.18 -12.90 7.00
CA THR A 269 12.62 -12.71 7.33
C THR A 269 12.86 -11.78 8.51
N GLY A 270 11.89 -10.96 8.91
CA GLY A 270 12.04 -9.92 9.93
C GLY A 270 12.89 -8.73 9.47
N GLU A 271 13.38 -8.75 8.23
CA GLU A 271 14.18 -7.68 7.67
C GLU A 271 13.34 -6.43 7.42
N THR A 272 13.99 -5.26 7.51
CA THR A 272 13.38 -4.02 7.06
C THR A 272 13.52 -3.92 5.54
N CYS A 273 12.37 -3.84 4.88
CA CYS A 273 12.20 -3.60 3.44
C CYS A 273 11.52 -2.24 3.24
N ALA A 274 11.40 -1.78 1.99
CA ALA A 274 10.79 -0.48 1.73
C ALA A 274 10.04 -0.41 0.41
N TYR A 275 8.93 0.32 0.45
CA TYR A 275 8.34 0.95 -0.72
C TYR A 275 8.98 2.31 -0.95
N TRP A 276 9.03 2.71 -2.22
CA TRP A 276 9.51 4.00 -2.67
C TRP A 276 8.45 4.67 -3.52
N VAL A 277 8.24 5.96 -3.30
CA VAL A 277 7.31 6.77 -4.08
C VAL A 277 8.08 7.90 -4.72
N GLU A 278 7.93 8.08 -6.03
CA GLU A 278 8.59 9.15 -6.79
C GLU A 278 7.60 9.83 -7.74
N LEU A 279 7.81 11.13 -7.99
CA LEU A 279 7.10 11.85 -9.05
C LEU A 279 8.01 11.89 -10.29
N ARG A 280 7.43 11.62 -11.46
CA ARG A 280 8.08 11.76 -12.77
C ARG A 280 7.24 12.69 -13.64
N THR A 281 7.90 13.59 -14.38
CA THR A 281 7.26 14.64 -15.21
C THR A 281 7.99 14.82 -16.52
N PRO A 282 7.33 15.19 -17.64
CA PRO A 282 7.90 15.22 -18.99
C PRO A 282 8.89 16.38 -19.20
N GLN A 283 9.99 16.34 -18.46
CA GLN A 283 11.02 17.36 -18.40
C GLN A 283 12.40 16.70 -18.33
N ASN A 284 13.42 17.41 -18.79
CA ASN A 284 14.82 16.97 -18.73
C ASN A 284 14.99 15.57 -19.35
N TRP A 285 15.57 14.62 -18.63
CA TRP A 285 15.78 13.27 -19.13
C TRP A 285 14.50 12.46 -19.30
N ASP A 286 13.37 12.93 -18.75
CA ASP A 286 12.08 12.26 -18.82
C ASP A 286 11.14 12.86 -19.88
N GLN A 287 11.61 13.67 -20.82
CA GLN A 287 10.77 14.26 -21.88
C GLN A 287 9.92 13.24 -22.66
N GLY A 288 10.34 11.98 -22.72
CA GLY A 288 9.62 10.91 -23.41
C GLY A 288 8.44 10.33 -22.64
N ILE A 289 8.29 10.67 -21.35
CA ILE A 289 7.16 10.21 -20.55
C ILE A 289 5.93 11.03 -20.91
N GLY A 290 4.76 10.39 -21.08
CA GLY A 290 3.59 11.07 -21.66
C GLY A 290 2.93 12.09 -20.73
N GLU A 291 2.97 11.87 -19.41
CA GLU A 291 2.28 12.69 -18.43
C GLU A 291 2.98 12.67 -17.06
N ASN A 292 2.54 13.55 -16.17
CA ASN A 292 2.98 13.55 -14.78
C ASN A 292 2.42 12.33 -14.07
N ALA A 293 3.29 11.51 -13.49
CA ALA A 293 2.87 10.30 -12.79
C ALA A 293 3.60 10.16 -11.45
N VAL A 294 2.84 9.79 -10.42
CA VAL A 294 3.44 9.20 -9.22
C VAL A 294 3.63 7.71 -9.48
N LEU A 295 4.83 7.21 -9.18
CA LEU A 295 5.20 5.81 -9.32
C LEU A 295 5.49 5.23 -7.93
N ILE A 296 5.04 4.01 -7.71
CA ILE A 296 5.32 3.24 -6.50
C ILE A 296 6.25 2.09 -6.86
N ARG A 297 7.28 1.88 -6.05
CA ARG A 297 8.30 0.86 -6.29
C ARG A 297 8.53 0.04 -5.03
N GLN A 298 8.77 -1.25 -5.17
CA GLN A 298 9.20 -2.13 -4.10
C GLN A 298 10.63 -2.60 -4.37
N VAL A 299 11.49 -2.57 -3.35
CA VAL A 299 12.85 -3.11 -3.50
C VAL A 299 12.93 -4.51 -2.90
N LYS A 300 13.34 -5.49 -3.70
CA LYS A 300 13.63 -6.86 -3.25
C LYS A 300 15.03 -7.25 -3.72
N ASN A 301 15.88 -7.74 -2.81
CA ASN A 301 17.23 -8.26 -3.13
C ASN A 301 18.12 -7.30 -3.97
N GLY A 302 17.99 -5.99 -3.71
CA GLY A 302 18.73 -4.95 -4.43
C GLY A 302 18.18 -4.61 -5.82
N ILE A 303 16.99 -5.12 -6.18
CA ILE A 303 16.31 -4.87 -7.45
C ILE A 303 15.06 -4.03 -7.20
N SER A 304 14.84 -3.02 -8.05
CA SER A 304 13.65 -2.17 -8.05
C SER A 304 12.54 -2.79 -8.90
N TYR A 305 11.35 -2.96 -8.31
CA TYR A 305 10.13 -3.42 -8.97
C TYR A 305 9.12 -2.27 -8.99
N LEU A 306 8.72 -1.83 -10.18
CA LEU A 306 7.64 -0.88 -10.38
C LEU A 306 6.30 -1.57 -10.11
N ILE A 307 5.47 -0.97 -9.27
CA ILE A 307 4.19 -1.53 -8.85
C ILE A 307 3.10 -1.05 -9.81
N SER A 308 2.37 -2.00 -10.37
CA SER A 308 1.26 -1.73 -11.27
C SER A 308 0.06 -1.13 -10.53
N THR A 309 -0.57 -0.12 -11.13
CA THR A 309 -1.92 0.32 -10.74
C THR A 309 -2.99 -0.67 -11.17
N ASP A 310 -2.75 -1.37 -12.28
CA ASP A 310 -3.57 -2.45 -12.79
C ASP A 310 -2.65 -3.51 -13.40
N LEU A 311 -2.56 -4.66 -12.73
CA LEU A 311 -1.71 -5.78 -13.15
C LEU A 311 -2.16 -6.40 -14.48
N THR A 312 -3.43 -6.29 -14.85
CA THR A 312 -3.98 -6.85 -16.09
C THR A 312 -3.70 -5.94 -17.29
N LEU A 313 -3.78 -4.62 -17.08
CA LEU A 313 -3.49 -3.62 -18.09
C LEU A 313 -2.02 -3.21 -18.13
N HIS A 314 -1.24 -3.62 -17.13
CA HIS A 314 0.17 -3.26 -16.96
C HIS A 314 0.39 -1.73 -16.96
N THR A 315 -0.51 -1.03 -16.27
CA THR A 315 -0.41 0.42 -16.04
C THR A 315 0.27 0.67 -14.71
N HIS A 316 0.98 1.80 -14.57
CA HIS A 316 1.81 2.09 -13.39
C HIS A 316 1.63 3.52 -12.86
N GLU A 317 0.82 4.32 -13.53
CA GLU A 317 0.60 5.74 -13.26
C GLU A 317 -0.44 5.92 -12.15
N TRP A 318 0.01 6.17 -10.92
CA TRP A 318 -0.87 6.39 -9.77
C TRP A 318 -1.47 7.81 -9.80
N ALA A 319 -2.68 7.93 -10.35
CA ALA A 319 -3.41 9.19 -10.49
C ALA A 319 -3.96 9.73 -9.15
N PRO A 320 -4.31 11.04 -9.06
CA PRO A 320 -4.99 11.59 -7.88
C PRO A 320 -6.27 10.81 -7.53
N GLY A 321 -6.48 10.54 -6.24
CA GLY A 321 -7.57 9.73 -5.71
C GLY A 321 -7.28 8.22 -5.70
N LYS A 322 -6.21 7.73 -6.34
CA LYS A 322 -5.82 6.32 -6.26
C LYS A 322 -5.14 6.02 -4.93
N VAL A 323 -5.41 4.81 -4.43
CA VAL A 323 -4.86 4.27 -3.18
C VAL A 323 -4.16 2.95 -3.49
N PHE A 324 -2.88 2.85 -3.13
CA PHE A 324 -2.18 1.58 -3.08
C PHE A 324 -2.27 1.03 -1.65
N THR A 325 -2.83 -0.17 -1.51
CA THR A 325 -2.99 -0.83 -0.21
C THR A 325 -2.28 -2.17 -0.18
N ASP A 326 -1.31 -2.29 0.72
CA ASP A 326 -0.63 -3.53 1.06
C ASP A 326 -1.02 -3.95 2.48
N ALA A 327 -2.12 -4.71 2.57
CA ALA A 327 -2.64 -5.21 3.84
C ALA A 327 -1.66 -6.17 4.54
N GLN A 328 -0.85 -6.92 3.78
CA GLN A 328 0.15 -7.83 4.34
C GLN A 328 1.24 -7.08 5.12
N HIS A 329 1.69 -5.95 4.58
CA HIS A 329 2.74 -5.13 5.20
C HIS A 329 2.21 -3.90 5.95
N ASN A 330 0.89 -3.82 6.11
CA ASN A 330 0.18 -2.75 6.82
C ASN A 330 0.55 -1.34 6.31
N ILE A 331 0.38 -1.09 5.00
CA ILE A 331 0.70 0.18 4.35
C ILE A 331 -0.42 0.60 3.42
N GLU A 332 -0.73 1.91 3.46
CA GLU A 332 -1.47 2.60 2.41
C GLU A 332 -0.71 3.82 1.91
N ILE A 333 -0.75 4.02 0.58
CA ILE A 333 -0.17 5.16 -0.12
C ILE A 333 -1.28 5.80 -0.96
N ILE A 334 -1.68 7.02 -0.58
CA ILE A 334 -2.82 7.74 -1.15
C ILE A 334 -2.28 8.92 -1.95
N ILE A 335 -2.57 8.95 -3.25
CA ILE A 335 -2.18 10.06 -4.12
C ILE A 335 -3.25 11.15 -4.01
N LYS A 336 -2.97 12.24 -3.29
CA LYS A 336 -3.96 13.29 -3.04
C LYS A 336 -4.04 14.30 -4.19
N ARG A 337 -2.89 14.60 -4.79
CA ARG A 337 -2.79 15.59 -5.86
C ARG A 337 -1.54 15.32 -6.70
N ILE A 338 -1.68 15.58 -7.99
CA ILE A 338 -0.57 15.80 -8.92
C ILE A 338 -0.88 17.12 -9.62
N SER A 339 0.04 18.09 -9.56
CA SER A 339 -0.16 19.37 -10.26
C SER A 339 -0.07 19.17 -11.78
N SER A 340 -0.90 19.89 -12.53
CA SER A 340 -0.78 20.09 -13.97
C SER A 340 -0.38 21.54 -14.27
N GLY A 341 0.46 21.77 -15.29
CA GLY A 341 0.90 23.11 -15.71
C GLY A 341 2.38 23.43 -15.47
N THR A 342 2.77 24.71 -15.60
CA THR A 342 4.18 25.14 -15.70
C THR A 342 4.83 25.62 -14.38
N ASP A 343 4.18 25.58 -13.21
CA ASP A 343 4.85 25.88 -11.92
C ASP A 343 4.05 25.47 -10.66
N PRO A 344 4.69 24.91 -9.60
CA PRO A 344 5.73 23.89 -9.64
C PRO A 344 5.13 22.49 -9.78
N LEU A 345 5.74 21.65 -10.61
CA LEU A 345 5.30 20.28 -10.84
C LEU A 345 5.57 19.40 -9.61
N ASN A 346 4.55 19.27 -8.77
CA ASN A 346 4.59 18.52 -7.53
C ASN A 346 3.44 17.54 -7.37
N ALA A 347 3.61 16.65 -6.39
CA ALA A 347 2.56 15.76 -5.94
C ALA A 347 2.41 15.85 -4.42
N GLN A 348 1.20 15.63 -3.92
CA GLN A 348 0.93 15.42 -2.52
C GLN A 348 0.55 13.96 -2.32
N VAL A 349 1.30 13.27 -1.47
CA VAL A 349 1.10 11.85 -1.17
C VAL A 349 0.93 11.70 0.33
N LYS A 350 -0.18 11.07 0.76
CA LYS A 350 -0.37 10.67 2.15
C LYS A 350 0.05 9.21 2.30
N VAL A 351 0.82 8.92 3.34
CA VAL A 351 1.19 7.56 3.74
C VAL A 351 0.58 7.29 5.11
N ARG A 352 -0.08 6.15 5.28
CA ARG A 352 -0.62 5.69 6.58
C ARG A 352 -0.44 4.19 6.78
N ARG A 353 -0.69 3.72 8.00
CA ARG A 353 -0.91 2.30 8.29
C ARG A 353 -2.35 1.96 7.91
N TYR A 354 -2.54 0.81 7.27
CA TYR A 354 -3.85 0.28 6.88
C TYR A 354 -4.68 -0.16 8.10
N ILE A 355 -4.00 -0.67 9.12
CA ILE A 355 -4.56 -1.17 10.37
C ILE A 355 -3.84 -0.48 11.52
N SER A 356 -4.60 0.13 12.42
CA SER A 356 -4.06 0.77 13.61
C SER A 356 -3.56 -0.26 14.63
N ASN A 357 -2.67 0.17 15.51
CA ASN A 357 -2.32 -0.63 16.69
C ASN A 357 -3.56 -0.93 17.54
N ILE A 358 -3.58 -2.13 18.14
CA ILE A 358 -4.57 -2.51 19.14
C ILE A 358 -4.46 -1.57 20.35
N GLN A 359 -5.62 -1.07 20.79
CA GLN A 359 -5.78 -0.26 21.98
C GLN A 359 -6.54 -1.05 23.05
N GLU A 360 -6.17 -0.86 24.31
CA GLU A 360 -6.91 -1.39 25.47
C GLU A 360 -7.91 -0.33 25.95
N VAL A 361 -9.14 -0.74 26.24
CA VAL A 361 -10.12 0.10 26.93
C VAL A 361 -9.65 0.28 28.38
N PRO A 362 -9.41 1.52 28.86
CA PRO A 362 -8.86 1.72 30.19
C PRO A 362 -9.89 1.40 31.29
N GLY A 363 -9.41 0.73 32.34
CA GLY A 363 -10.20 0.33 33.51
C GLY A 363 -10.48 -1.17 33.57
N THR A 364 -10.96 -1.65 34.71
CA THR A 364 -11.43 -3.03 34.86
C THR A 364 -12.85 -3.14 34.32
N LEU A 365 -13.09 -4.04 33.37
CA LEU A 365 -14.43 -4.28 32.84
C LEU A 365 -15.26 -5.18 33.75
N GLY A 366 -14.63 -6.06 34.53
CA GLY A 366 -15.30 -7.03 35.40
C GLY A 366 -14.55 -8.37 35.36
N TRP A 367 -15.18 -9.40 35.91
CA TRP A 367 -14.60 -10.76 35.99
C TRP A 367 -15.19 -11.71 34.95
N GLU A 368 -16.44 -11.47 34.52
CA GLU A 368 -17.11 -12.27 33.49
C GLU A 368 -18.00 -11.38 32.63
N HIS A 369 -17.93 -11.55 31.30
CA HIS A 369 -18.75 -10.82 30.33
C HIS A 369 -19.55 -11.76 29.45
N GLN A 370 -20.70 -11.26 28.98
CA GLN A 370 -21.69 -12.02 28.22
C GLN A 370 -22.25 -11.22 27.03
N GLY A 371 -21.47 -10.25 26.54
CA GLY A 371 -21.86 -9.38 25.43
C GLY A 371 -20.98 -8.13 25.37
N ALA A 372 -20.72 -7.66 24.16
CA ALA A 372 -19.87 -6.52 23.86
C ALA A 372 -20.42 -5.79 22.63
N GLY A 373 -20.48 -4.47 22.68
CA GLY A 373 -20.95 -3.62 21.59
C GLY A 373 -20.05 -2.42 21.36
N VAL A 374 -19.92 -1.98 20.11
CA VAL A 374 -19.29 -0.69 19.78
C VAL A 374 -20.18 0.12 18.84
N ALA A 375 -20.31 1.41 19.10
CA ALA A 375 -20.97 2.35 18.19
C ALA A 375 -20.15 3.62 18.01
N LEU A 376 -20.25 4.22 16.82
CA LEU A 376 -19.56 5.46 16.48
C LEU A 376 -20.56 6.57 16.18
N GLY A 377 -20.31 7.76 16.70
CA GLY A 377 -21.17 8.92 16.48
C GLY A 377 -20.57 10.21 17.01
N LYS A 378 -21.05 11.35 16.53
CA LYS A 378 -20.59 12.69 16.96
C LYS A 378 -21.40 13.15 18.17
N ILE A 379 -21.11 12.62 19.36
CA ILE A 379 -21.94 12.82 20.57
C ILE A 379 -21.84 14.26 21.08
N ASP A 380 -20.63 14.86 21.10
CA ASP A 380 -20.46 16.30 21.42
C ASP A 380 -20.57 17.22 20.18
N ARG A 381 -21.06 16.69 19.06
CA ARG A 381 -21.35 17.44 17.82
C ARG A 381 -20.15 18.18 17.21
N ASN A 382 -18.93 17.79 17.54
CA ASN A 382 -17.76 18.31 16.84
C ASN A 382 -17.43 17.49 15.57
N ALA A 383 -16.33 17.83 14.90
CA ALA A 383 -15.98 17.20 13.62
C ALA A 383 -15.46 15.75 13.75
N ARG A 384 -14.96 15.36 14.92
CA ARG A 384 -14.38 14.04 15.21
C ARG A 384 -15.48 13.07 15.67
N MET A 385 -15.30 11.79 15.35
CA MET A 385 -16.16 10.74 15.89
C MET A 385 -15.85 10.52 17.38
N ASP A 386 -16.87 10.16 18.14
CA ASP A 386 -16.77 9.54 19.45
C ASP A 386 -17.09 8.04 19.33
N MET A 387 -16.63 7.24 20.29
CA MET A 387 -16.87 5.81 20.38
C MET A 387 -17.62 5.49 21.66
N VAL A 388 -18.74 4.78 21.57
CA VAL A 388 -19.38 4.12 22.70
C VAL A 388 -18.89 2.68 22.73
N ILE A 389 -18.34 2.28 23.88
CA ILE A 389 -18.11 0.87 24.21
C ILE A 389 -19.21 0.43 25.17
N PHE A 390 -19.85 -0.69 24.87
CA PHE A 390 -20.86 -1.34 25.71
C PHE A 390 -20.39 -2.75 26.08
N TYR A 391 -20.70 -3.19 27.30
CA TYR A 391 -20.49 -4.55 27.73
C TYR A 391 -21.51 -4.99 28.78
N ILE A 392 -21.74 -6.29 28.86
CA ILE A 392 -22.58 -6.92 29.87
C ILE A 392 -21.66 -7.61 30.88
N ASP A 393 -21.71 -7.19 32.14
CA ASP A 393 -21.01 -7.84 33.26
C ASP A 393 -21.93 -8.86 33.93
N ASN A 394 -21.37 -10.03 34.28
CA ASN A 394 -22.04 -11.12 34.99
C ASN A 394 -21.56 -11.22 36.45
N PRO A 395 -22.00 -10.32 37.36
CA PRO A 395 -21.71 -10.46 38.78
C PRO A 395 -22.54 -11.60 39.39
N ARG A 396 -22.16 -12.07 40.59
CA ARG A 396 -22.77 -13.19 41.36
C ARG A 396 -24.32 -13.21 41.48
N TYR A 397 -24.99 -12.11 41.15
CA TYR A 397 -26.44 -12.04 41.11
C TYR A 397 -26.93 -11.93 39.66
N SER A 398 -27.14 -10.73 39.15
CA SER A 398 -27.82 -10.50 37.88
C SER A 398 -27.01 -9.55 37.03
N ASN A 399 -27.05 -9.81 35.73
CA ASN A 399 -26.27 -9.11 34.74
C ASN A 399 -26.65 -7.64 34.67
N LYS A 400 -25.62 -6.83 34.46
CA LYS A 400 -25.72 -5.39 34.31
C LYS A 400 -25.02 -4.95 33.04
N GLY A 401 -25.65 -4.02 32.35
CA GLY A 401 -25.03 -3.34 31.21
C GLY A 401 -24.23 -2.15 31.69
N TYR A 402 -23.08 -1.94 31.09
CA TYR A 402 -22.27 -0.75 31.28
C TYR A 402 -21.82 -0.20 29.95
N TYR A 403 -21.67 1.12 29.87
CA TYR A 403 -21.11 1.78 28.71
C TYR A 403 -20.12 2.87 29.13
N ARG A 404 -19.21 3.20 28.21
CA ARG A 404 -18.22 4.27 28.37
C ARG A 404 -17.93 4.89 27.02
N ILE A 405 -17.59 6.18 27.01
CA ILE A 405 -17.37 6.93 25.78
C ILE A 405 -15.91 7.34 25.66
N GLY A 406 -15.28 6.94 24.56
CA GLY A 406 -14.02 7.48 24.07
C GLY A 406 -14.30 8.71 23.22
N LYS A 407 -13.89 9.88 23.70
CA LYS A 407 -14.15 11.16 23.05
C LYS A 407 -13.09 11.48 21.99
N ASN A 408 -13.50 12.09 20.89
CA ASN A 408 -12.62 12.71 19.90
C ASN A 408 -11.54 11.78 19.35
N LEU A 409 -11.98 10.70 18.69
CA LEU A 409 -11.07 9.73 18.09
C LEU A 409 -10.08 10.41 17.15
N SER A 410 -8.79 10.10 17.28
CA SER A 410 -7.75 10.41 16.29
C SER A 410 -7.96 9.63 14.99
N SER A 411 -7.17 9.95 13.96
CA SER A 411 -7.26 9.25 12.67
C SER A 411 -6.86 7.77 12.76
N GLN A 412 -6.29 7.33 13.88
CA GLN A 412 -5.95 5.95 14.20
C GLN A 412 -6.94 5.32 15.20
N GLY A 413 -8.08 5.97 15.45
CA GLY A 413 -9.12 5.50 16.36
C GLY A 413 -8.78 5.65 17.85
N VAL A 414 -7.68 6.29 18.22
CA VAL A 414 -7.33 6.50 19.64
C VAL A 414 -8.14 7.67 20.20
N PRO A 415 -8.95 7.49 21.27
CA PRO A 415 -9.68 8.57 21.92
C PRO A 415 -8.75 9.59 22.59
N ALA A 416 -9.11 10.87 22.55
CA ALA A 416 -8.40 11.92 23.29
C ALA A 416 -8.63 11.85 24.81
N SER A 417 -9.80 11.36 25.22
CA SER A 417 -10.18 11.15 26.62
C SER A 417 -11.29 10.11 26.74
N TRP A 418 -11.52 9.62 27.96
CA TRP A 418 -12.63 8.72 28.28
C TRP A 418 -13.55 9.34 29.33
N THR A 419 -14.87 9.17 29.21
CA THR A 419 -15.84 9.53 30.26
C THR A 419 -15.69 8.62 31.48
N GLU A 420 -16.49 8.77 32.54
CA GLU A 420 -16.63 7.68 33.53
C GLU A 420 -17.39 6.48 32.94
N ILE A 421 -17.26 5.30 33.58
CA ILE A 421 -18.11 4.13 33.27
C ILE A 421 -19.52 4.41 33.78
N LYS A 422 -20.52 4.16 32.93
CA LYS A 422 -21.93 4.43 33.19
C LYS A 422 -22.74 3.15 33.21
N GLU A 423 -23.65 3.01 34.17
CA GLU A 423 -24.53 1.85 34.29
C GLU A 423 -25.81 2.05 33.46
N VAL A 424 -26.19 1.03 32.71
CA VAL A 424 -27.51 0.95 32.05
C VAL A 424 -28.55 0.65 33.13
N PRO A 425 -29.64 1.43 33.25
CA PRO A 425 -30.60 1.22 34.32
C PRO A 425 -31.22 -0.19 34.29
N GLY A 426 -31.61 -0.68 35.46
CA GLY A 426 -32.30 -1.96 35.60
C GLY A 426 -31.37 -3.18 35.54
N ARG A 427 -31.97 -4.36 35.35
CA ARG A 427 -31.26 -5.64 35.25
C ARG A 427 -31.47 -6.20 33.84
N LEU A 428 -30.46 -6.90 33.29
CA LEU A 428 -30.50 -7.45 31.94
C LEU A 428 -30.86 -8.94 31.88
N GLY A 429 -31.21 -9.53 33.01
CA GLY A 429 -31.45 -10.97 33.14
C GLY A 429 -30.45 -11.64 34.09
N TRP A 430 -30.49 -12.97 34.13
CA TRP A 430 -29.56 -13.79 34.92
C TRP A 430 -28.43 -14.35 34.06
N GLU A 431 -28.66 -14.53 32.76
CA GLU A 431 -27.70 -15.05 31.81
C GLU A 431 -27.94 -14.40 30.45
N ASN A 432 -26.89 -13.82 29.87
CA ASN A 432 -26.95 -13.22 28.55
C ASN A 432 -26.09 -13.98 27.55
N GLN A 433 -26.48 -13.93 26.27
CA GLN A 433 -25.80 -14.65 25.18
C GLN A 433 -25.52 -13.74 23.97
N GLY A 434 -25.46 -12.43 24.23
CA GLY A 434 -25.24 -11.42 23.21
C GLY A 434 -25.69 -10.04 23.70
N GLY A 435 -25.08 -9.02 23.14
CA GLY A 435 -25.45 -7.64 23.41
C GLY A 435 -24.77 -6.71 22.44
N GLY A 436 -25.43 -5.60 22.13
CA GLY A 436 -25.01 -4.67 21.10
C GLY A 436 -25.37 -3.23 21.45
N VAL A 437 -24.78 -2.29 20.73
CA VAL A 437 -25.08 -0.86 20.89
C VAL A 437 -25.13 -0.18 19.53
N ALA A 438 -26.10 0.70 19.33
CA ALA A 438 -26.21 1.55 18.15
C ALA A 438 -26.50 3.00 18.53
N LEU A 439 -26.09 3.93 17.67
CA LEU A 439 -26.36 5.36 17.80
C LEU A 439 -27.16 5.86 16.60
N GLY A 440 -28.11 6.75 16.84
CA GLY A 440 -28.89 7.40 15.79
C GLY A 440 -29.86 8.41 16.37
N ASP A 441 -30.21 9.46 15.61
CA ASP A 441 -31.25 10.41 16.00
C ASP A 441 -32.63 9.82 15.62
N ILE A 442 -33.25 9.12 16.56
CA ILE A 442 -34.49 8.35 16.33
C ILE A 442 -35.71 9.27 16.39
N ASN A 443 -35.71 10.25 17.30
CA ASN A 443 -36.83 11.16 17.52
C ASN A 443 -36.73 12.48 16.73
N GLY A 444 -35.63 12.72 16.02
CA GLY A 444 -35.44 13.89 15.15
C GLY A 444 -35.14 15.18 15.90
N ASP A 445 -34.64 15.13 17.13
CA ASP A 445 -34.33 16.31 17.95
C ASP A 445 -32.92 16.90 17.67
N GLY A 446 -32.17 16.26 16.78
CA GLY A 446 -30.81 16.65 16.40
C GLY A 446 -29.74 16.19 17.38
N LYS A 447 -30.07 15.38 18.38
CA LYS A 447 -29.12 14.69 19.27
C LYS A 447 -29.10 13.21 18.92
N LEU A 448 -27.99 12.55 19.25
CA LEU A 448 -27.93 11.10 19.13
C LEU A 448 -28.69 10.45 20.29
N ASP A 449 -29.52 9.48 19.95
CA ASP A 449 -30.05 8.48 20.87
C ASP A 449 -29.13 7.25 20.85
N MET A 450 -29.17 6.47 21.93
CA MET A 450 -28.41 5.23 22.05
C MET A 450 -29.32 4.05 22.29
N VAL A 451 -29.24 3.04 21.42
CA VAL A 451 -29.96 1.78 21.58
C VAL A 451 -29.00 0.74 22.14
N ILE A 452 -29.37 0.13 23.26
CA ILE A 452 -28.66 -1.01 23.85
C ILE A 452 -29.52 -2.25 23.69
N MET A 453 -28.95 -3.30 23.13
CA MET A 453 -29.59 -4.60 22.93
C MET A 453 -28.92 -5.65 23.82
N TYR A 454 -29.71 -6.60 24.32
CA TYR A 454 -29.23 -7.80 24.98
C TYR A 454 -30.11 -9.00 24.68
N ILE A 455 -29.50 -10.19 24.65
CA ILE A 455 -30.18 -11.48 24.52
C ILE A 455 -30.17 -12.15 25.90
N ASP A 456 -31.34 -12.41 26.47
CA ASP A 456 -31.53 -13.14 27.73
C ASP A 456 -31.76 -14.63 27.44
N ASN A 457 -31.10 -15.50 28.23
CA ASN A 457 -31.20 -16.96 28.17
C ASN A 457 -32.03 -17.51 29.34
N PRO A 458 -33.37 -17.45 29.29
CA PRO A 458 -34.22 -18.10 30.28
C PRO A 458 -34.23 -19.63 30.07
N ASN A 459 -34.86 -20.40 30.96
CA ASN A 459 -35.09 -21.85 30.78
C ASN A 459 -36.12 -22.20 29.67
N ARG A 460 -36.16 -21.43 28.57
CA ARG A 460 -37.05 -21.47 27.39
C ARG A 460 -36.30 -20.82 26.21
N ASN A 461 -36.95 -20.67 25.06
CA ASN A 461 -36.40 -19.88 23.96
C ASN A 461 -35.85 -18.52 24.42
N ASN A 462 -34.69 -18.17 23.90
CA ASN A 462 -34.03 -16.90 24.12
C ASN A 462 -34.90 -15.74 23.63
N LYS A 463 -34.84 -14.67 24.41
CA LYS A 463 -35.54 -13.41 24.15
C LYS A 463 -34.53 -12.30 24.03
N ALA A 464 -34.67 -11.47 23.00
CA ALA A 464 -33.95 -10.21 22.96
C ALA A 464 -34.81 -9.08 23.50
N PHE A 465 -34.13 -8.07 24.01
CA PHE A 465 -34.70 -6.81 24.44
C PHE A 465 -33.81 -5.66 23.97
N TYR A 466 -34.39 -4.48 23.82
CA TYR A 466 -33.63 -3.25 23.66
C TYR A 466 -34.14 -2.14 24.56
N ARG A 467 -33.25 -1.20 24.87
CA ARG A 467 -33.55 0.04 25.61
C ARG A 467 -32.99 1.22 24.86
N ILE A 468 -33.66 2.36 24.97
CA ILE A 468 -33.25 3.59 24.32
C ILE A 468 -32.88 4.63 25.37
N ALA A 469 -31.67 5.14 25.27
CA ALA A 469 -31.19 6.32 25.97
C ALA A 469 -31.45 7.53 25.07
N TRP A 470 -32.40 8.37 25.46
CA TRP A 470 -32.88 9.49 24.64
C TRP A 470 -32.01 10.73 24.80
N SER A 471 -31.72 11.38 23.67
CA SER A 471 -31.19 12.74 23.58
C SER A 471 -29.89 12.94 24.37
N LEU A 472 -28.85 12.15 24.06
CA LEU A 472 -27.56 12.19 24.75
C LEU A 472 -27.00 13.62 24.82
N ASP A 473 -26.45 13.99 25.99
CA ASP A 473 -25.64 15.19 26.14
C ASP A 473 -24.18 14.96 25.68
N ASP A 474 -23.34 15.98 25.77
CA ASP A 474 -21.94 15.92 25.30
C ASP A 474 -21.08 14.88 26.06
N ASN A 475 -21.48 14.53 27.30
CA ASN A 475 -20.86 13.48 28.10
C ASN A 475 -21.48 12.10 27.83
N GLY A 476 -22.55 12.03 27.02
CA GLY A 476 -23.36 10.84 26.78
C GLY A 476 -24.21 10.41 27.97
N ASP A 477 -24.64 11.37 28.79
CA ASP A 477 -25.73 11.16 29.74
C ASP A 477 -27.07 11.37 29.00
N PRO A 478 -27.99 10.40 29.05
CA PRO A 478 -29.29 10.53 28.39
C PRO A 478 -30.23 11.41 29.20
N ALA A 479 -31.11 12.14 28.51
CA ALA A 479 -32.19 12.90 29.13
C ALA A 479 -33.19 11.97 29.84
N SER A 480 -33.43 10.79 29.27
CA SER A 480 -34.25 9.73 29.88
C SER A 480 -33.95 8.37 29.25
N TRP A 481 -34.41 7.31 29.91
CA TRP A 481 -34.36 5.95 29.38
C TRP A 481 -35.77 5.44 29.10
N SER A 482 -35.95 4.69 28.01
CA SER A 482 -37.15 3.88 27.80
C SER A 482 -37.22 2.73 28.83
N GLU A 483 -38.42 2.19 29.04
CA GLU A 483 -38.55 0.83 29.57
C GLU A 483 -37.94 -0.20 28.59
N PRO A 484 -37.56 -1.40 29.05
CA PRO A 484 -37.15 -2.49 28.16
C PRO A 484 -38.26 -2.85 27.16
N ILE A 485 -37.90 -2.90 25.89
CA ILE A 485 -38.80 -3.28 24.79
C ILE A 485 -38.41 -4.68 24.31
N GLU A 486 -39.34 -5.63 24.41
CA GLU A 486 -39.15 -7.01 23.94
C GLU A 486 -39.30 -7.08 22.42
N PHE A 487 -38.40 -7.81 21.75
CA PHE A 487 -38.60 -8.14 20.33
C PHE A 487 -39.76 -9.13 20.19
N PRO A 488 -40.66 -8.99 19.19
CA PRO A 488 -41.90 -9.78 19.12
C PRO A 488 -41.69 -11.23 18.62
N PHE A 489 -40.48 -11.77 18.72
CA PHE A 489 -40.10 -13.10 18.25
C PHE A 489 -38.98 -13.70 19.13
N GLY A 490 -38.86 -15.03 19.12
CA GLY A 490 -37.75 -15.74 19.78
C GLY A 490 -36.54 -15.91 18.86
N LEU A 491 -35.38 -16.18 19.47
CA LEU A 491 -34.07 -16.23 18.78
C LEU A 491 -33.42 -17.63 18.72
N GLY A 492 -34.17 -18.67 19.06
CA GLY A 492 -33.63 -20.02 19.26
C GLY A 492 -33.53 -20.39 20.73
N TRP A 493 -32.89 -21.52 21.03
CA TRP A 493 -32.65 -21.97 22.41
C TRP A 493 -31.28 -21.58 22.94
N GLU A 494 -30.30 -21.38 22.06
CA GLU A 494 -28.92 -21.08 22.41
C GLU A 494 -28.36 -20.10 21.39
N ASN A 495 -27.79 -18.99 21.86
CA ASN A 495 -27.13 -18.00 21.01
C ASN A 495 -25.64 -17.87 21.38
N GLN A 496 -24.82 -17.51 20.41
CA GLN A 496 -23.37 -17.34 20.58
C GLN A 496 -22.87 -15.94 20.17
N GLY A 497 -23.75 -14.97 20.30
CA GLY A 497 -23.50 -13.59 19.94
C GLY A 497 -24.71 -12.93 19.30
N GLY A 498 -24.71 -11.61 19.33
CA GLY A 498 -25.69 -10.78 18.66
C GLY A 498 -25.34 -9.32 18.83
N ASP A 499 -25.79 -8.52 17.89
CA ASP A 499 -25.52 -7.09 17.83
C ASP A 499 -26.70 -6.34 17.20
N ILE A 500 -26.67 -5.01 17.25
CA ILE A 500 -27.75 -4.16 16.75
C ILE A 500 -27.18 -2.99 15.93
N CYS A 501 -27.86 -2.62 14.86
CA CYS A 501 -27.50 -1.51 14.01
C CYS A 501 -28.72 -0.66 13.67
N LEU A 502 -28.49 0.64 13.42
CA LEU A 502 -29.48 1.58 12.93
C LEU A 502 -29.04 2.08 11.55
N ALA A 503 -29.94 2.01 10.56
CA ALA A 503 -29.70 2.54 9.22
C ALA A 503 -31.04 2.78 8.50
N ASP A 504 -31.08 3.73 7.56
CA ASP A 504 -32.21 3.88 6.65
C ASP A 504 -32.04 2.91 5.47
N ILE A 505 -32.58 1.70 5.62
CA ILE A 505 -32.56 0.65 4.59
C ILE A 505 -33.74 0.83 3.64
N SER A 506 -34.91 1.19 4.17
CA SER A 506 -36.13 1.40 3.40
C SER A 506 -36.04 2.60 2.43
N GLY A 507 -35.18 3.58 2.73
CA GLY A 507 -35.00 4.82 1.96
C GLY A 507 -36.06 5.87 2.27
N THR A 508 -36.73 5.78 3.42
CA THR A 508 -37.83 6.69 3.82
C THR A 508 -37.33 7.95 4.53
N GLY A 509 -36.05 8.01 4.90
CA GLY A 509 -35.47 9.02 5.77
C GLY A 509 -35.67 8.76 7.26
N LYS A 510 -36.28 7.62 7.64
CA LYS A 510 -36.38 7.15 9.03
C LYS A 510 -35.38 6.03 9.27
N LEU A 511 -34.91 5.90 10.49
CA LEU A 511 -34.02 4.80 10.87
C LEU A 511 -34.82 3.49 10.96
N ASP A 512 -34.27 2.43 10.38
CA ASP A 512 -34.67 1.05 10.62
C ASP A 512 -33.79 0.44 11.73
N LEU A 513 -34.34 -0.56 12.43
CA LEU A 513 -33.64 -1.29 13.49
C LEU A 513 -33.25 -2.69 13.00
N ILE A 514 -31.96 -2.97 12.91
CA ILE A 514 -31.46 -4.27 12.45
C ILE A 514 -30.88 -5.03 13.62
N ILE A 515 -31.48 -6.18 13.96
CA ILE A 515 -30.93 -7.13 14.94
C ILE A 515 -30.19 -8.24 14.20
N TYR A 516 -29.01 -8.58 14.68
CA TYR A 516 -28.22 -9.74 14.28
C TYR A 516 -28.02 -10.68 15.46
N TYR A 517 -28.07 -11.99 15.22
CA TYR A 517 -27.81 -13.02 16.21
C TYR A 517 -27.23 -14.28 15.57
N ILE A 518 -26.41 -15.00 16.33
CA ILE A 518 -25.87 -16.31 15.96
C ILE A 518 -26.65 -17.35 16.75
N ASP A 519 -27.42 -18.19 16.08
CA ASP A 519 -28.11 -19.35 16.66
C ASP A 519 -27.17 -20.56 16.67
N ASN A 520 -27.16 -21.34 17.75
CA ASN A 520 -26.36 -22.55 17.92
C ASN A 520 -27.25 -23.81 18.06
N PRO A 521 -27.93 -24.24 16.97
CA PRO A 521 -28.69 -25.47 16.98
C PRO A 521 -27.78 -26.70 16.84
N SER A 522 -28.33 -27.89 17.13
CA SER A 522 -27.65 -29.15 16.82
C SER A 522 -27.37 -29.26 15.32
N GLY A 523 -26.10 -29.21 14.91
CA GLY A 523 -25.70 -29.30 13.51
C GLY A 523 -24.81 -28.15 13.00
N GLY A 524 -24.52 -27.16 13.84
CA GLY A 524 -23.60 -26.05 13.57
C GLY A 524 -24.30 -24.68 13.63
N ASN A 525 -23.51 -23.63 13.84
CA ASN A 525 -24.05 -22.29 14.01
C ASN A 525 -24.63 -21.71 12.72
N ALA A 526 -25.60 -20.80 12.87
CA ALA A 526 -26.14 -20.01 11.79
C ALA A 526 -26.41 -18.57 12.24
N GLY A 527 -25.91 -17.61 11.47
CA GLY A 527 -26.20 -16.20 11.66
C GLY A 527 -27.52 -15.80 11.00
N TYR A 528 -28.31 -15.01 11.71
CA TYR A 528 -29.57 -14.47 11.25
C TYR A 528 -29.66 -12.97 11.53
N TYR A 529 -30.35 -12.24 10.65
CA TYR A 529 -30.74 -10.86 10.91
C TYR A 529 -32.22 -10.64 10.61
N ARG A 530 -32.79 -9.62 11.26
CA ARG A 530 -34.14 -9.11 11.01
C ARG A 530 -34.13 -7.60 11.00
N ILE A 531 -35.02 -7.01 10.21
CA ILE A 531 -35.17 -5.55 10.09
C ILE A 531 -36.54 -5.15 10.62
N GLY A 532 -36.53 -4.21 11.56
CA GLY A 532 -37.70 -3.47 12.01
C GLY A 532 -37.78 -2.15 11.25
N TRP A 533 -38.82 -2.00 10.43
CA TRP A 533 -38.94 -0.89 9.48
C TRP A 533 -39.46 0.40 10.11
N ASP A 534 -38.88 1.52 9.72
CA ASP A 534 -39.33 2.89 9.96
C ASP A 534 -39.68 3.14 11.44
N LEU A 535 -38.66 3.20 12.30
CA LEU A 535 -38.83 3.50 13.73
C LEU A 535 -39.68 4.77 13.92
N ASN A 536 -40.66 4.68 14.81
CA ASN A 536 -41.39 5.87 15.25
C ASN A 536 -40.61 6.63 16.34
N GLU A 537 -41.13 7.78 16.78
CA GLU A 537 -40.50 8.64 17.81
C GLU A 537 -40.32 7.95 19.18
N ASN A 538 -41.00 6.82 19.43
CA ASN A 538 -40.82 5.99 20.63
C ASN A 538 -39.87 4.81 20.40
N GLY A 539 -39.24 4.74 19.24
CA GLY A 539 -38.33 3.66 18.84
C GLY A 539 -39.03 2.32 18.59
N ILE A 540 -40.31 2.33 18.24
CA ILE A 540 -41.05 1.10 17.89
C ILE A 540 -41.13 0.97 16.36
N PRO A 541 -40.65 -0.15 15.78
CA PRO A 541 -40.80 -0.42 14.35
C PRO A 541 -42.25 -0.55 13.92
N SER A 542 -42.55 -0.13 12.69
CA SER A 542 -43.87 -0.30 12.06
C SER A 542 -44.22 -1.77 11.79
N SER A 543 -43.21 -2.57 11.42
CA SER A 543 -43.30 -4.00 11.17
C SER A 543 -41.91 -4.63 11.21
N TRP A 544 -41.86 -5.96 11.26
CA TRP A 544 -40.62 -6.74 11.25
C TRP A 544 -40.54 -7.64 10.03
N SER A 545 -39.34 -7.80 9.47
CA SER A 545 -39.09 -8.83 8.48
C SER A 545 -39.15 -10.24 9.08
N GLU A 546 -39.36 -11.23 8.20
CA GLU A 546 -38.99 -12.63 8.47
C GLU A 546 -37.47 -12.75 8.76
N PRO A 547 -37.02 -13.80 9.47
CA PRO A 547 -35.60 -14.01 9.73
C PRO A 547 -34.87 -14.27 8.42
N ARG A 548 -33.74 -13.59 8.24
CA ARG A 548 -32.89 -13.73 7.05
C ARG A 548 -31.57 -14.36 7.43
N THR A 549 -31.19 -15.39 6.70
CA THR A 549 -29.93 -16.11 6.92
C THR A 549 -28.76 -15.31 6.35
N VAL A 550 -27.67 -15.24 7.10
CA VAL A 550 -26.37 -14.79 6.59
C VAL A 550 -25.79 -15.90 5.70
N GLY A 551 -25.48 -15.59 4.45
CA GLY A 551 -25.21 -16.61 3.44
C GLY A 551 -23.80 -17.17 3.49
N MET A 552 -23.51 -18.11 4.43
CA MET A 552 -22.35 -19.02 4.47
C MET A 552 -22.36 -19.87 5.77
N PRO A 553 -21.61 -20.99 5.85
CA PRO A 553 -21.48 -21.74 7.10
C PRO A 553 -20.67 -20.95 8.13
N PHE A 554 -21.18 -20.88 9.36
CA PHE A 554 -20.45 -20.36 10.51
C PHE A 554 -19.49 -21.44 11.03
N GLY A 555 -18.57 -21.04 11.91
CA GLY A 555 -17.78 -21.99 12.69
C GLY A 555 -18.66 -22.92 13.53
N TRP A 556 -18.06 -23.98 14.07
CA TRP A 556 -18.78 -24.87 15.01
C TRP A 556 -19.04 -24.18 16.35
N GLU A 557 -18.27 -23.16 16.68
CA GLU A 557 -18.37 -22.41 17.93
C GLU A 557 -17.98 -20.96 17.68
N ASN A 558 -18.80 -20.03 18.16
CA ASN A 558 -18.58 -18.60 18.06
C ASN A 558 -18.53 -17.97 19.46
N GLN A 559 -17.76 -16.89 19.61
CA GLN A 559 -17.58 -16.16 20.88
C GLN A 559 -17.86 -14.66 20.76
N GLY A 560 -18.59 -14.26 19.71
CA GLY A 560 -18.95 -12.87 19.45
C GLY A 560 -19.53 -12.70 18.05
N GLY A 561 -20.37 -11.68 17.89
CA GLY A 561 -21.00 -11.35 16.63
C GLY A 561 -21.30 -9.85 16.56
N GLY A 562 -21.05 -9.23 15.41
CA GLY A 562 -21.24 -7.80 15.18
C GLY A 562 -21.98 -7.50 13.88
N ILE A 563 -22.63 -6.35 13.80
CA ILE A 563 -23.33 -5.91 12.59
C ILE A 563 -23.14 -4.42 12.34
N SER A 564 -22.87 -4.04 11.09
CA SER A 564 -22.82 -2.64 10.67
C SER A 564 -23.36 -2.46 9.25
N VAL A 565 -23.77 -1.24 8.90
CA VAL A 565 -24.22 -0.89 7.55
C VAL A 565 -23.34 0.23 7.00
N ILE A 566 -22.90 0.07 5.76
CA ILE A 566 -22.23 1.13 5.01
C ILE A 566 -23.18 1.66 3.94
N SER A 567 -23.55 2.93 4.05
CA SER A 567 -24.36 3.62 3.05
C SER A 567 -23.48 4.42 2.09
N LYS A 568 -23.54 4.09 0.80
CA LYS A 568 -22.80 4.75 -0.28
C LYS A 568 -23.76 5.53 -1.16
N PHE A 569 -23.33 6.67 -1.67
CA PHE A 569 -24.09 7.40 -2.69
C PHE A 569 -23.46 7.17 -4.06
N ILE A 570 -24.09 6.33 -4.88
CA ILE A 570 -23.61 5.92 -6.20
C ILE A 570 -24.70 6.22 -7.22
N ASP A 571 -24.35 6.94 -8.30
CA ASP A 571 -25.26 7.29 -9.40
C ASP A 571 -26.60 7.90 -8.97
N GLY A 572 -26.59 8.73 -7.93
CA GLY A 572 -27.79 9.40 -7.42
C GLY A 572 -28.67 8.56 -6.49
N ARG A 573 -28.21 7.37 -6.06
CA ARG A 573 -28.93 6.46 -5.16
C ARG A 573 -28.09 6.10 -3.94
N VAL A 574 -28.77 5.85 -2.82
CA VAL A 574 -28.14 5.23 -1.65
C VAL A 574 -28.07 3.73 -1.88
N GLN A 575 -26.89 3.17 -1.69
CA GLN A 575 -26.59 1.74 -1.79
C GLN A 575 -25.99 1.30 -0.47
N ASN A 576 -26.67 0.37 0.20
CA ASN A 576 -26.27 -0.12 1.51
C ASN A 576 -25.51 -1.44 1.35
N ASP A 577 -24.37 -1.59 2.03
CA ASP A 577 -23.73 -2.90 2.24
C ASP A 577 -23.93 -3.30 3.69
N LEU A 578 -24.26 -4.57 3.92
CA LEU A 578 -24.43 -5.15 5.25
C LEU A 578 -23.15 -5.88 5.67
N LEU A 579 -22.52 -5.44 6.75
CA LEU A 579 -21.32 -6.06 7.30
C LEU A 579 -21.71 -6.94 8.48
N ILE A 580 -21.38 -8.22 8.41
CA ILE A 580 -21.54 -9.19 9.48
C ILE A 580 -20.16 -9.59 9.98
N PHE A 581 -19.94 -9.46 11.27
CA PHE A 581 -18.74 -9.87 11.96
C PHE A 581 -19.01 -11.06 12.86
N ASP A 582 -18.09 -12.00 12.92
CA ASP A 582 -18.14 -13.09 13.88
C ASP A 582 -16.73 -13.47 14.37
N ILE A 583 -16.64 -13.90 15.63
CA ILE A 583 -15.41 -14.46 16.20
C ILE A 583 -15.57 -15.97 16.23
N ASP A 584 -14.70 -16.68 15.51
CA ASP A 584 -14.62 -18.15 15.49
C ASP A 584 -13.73 -18.65 16.62
N ASN A 585 -14.12 -19.76 17.27
CA ASN A 585 -13.34 -20.44 18.31
C ASN A 585 -12.79 -21.80 17.82
N PRO A 586 -11.77 -21.82 16.93
CA PRO A 586 -11.07 -23.06 16.61
C PRO A 586 -10.12 -23.45 17.75
N SER A 587 -9.55 -24.66 17.71
CA SER A 587 -8.48 -25.02 18.65
C SER A 587 -7.28 -24.06 18.54
N GLY A 588 -6.98 -23.35 19.64
CA GLY A 588 -5.91 -22.37 19.70
C GLY A 588 -6.44 -20.93 19.68
N ASN A 589 -5.86 -20.07 18.83
CA ASN A 589 -6.27 -18.67 18.75
C ASN A 589 -7.55 -18.49 17.94
N ASN A 590 -8.40 -17.60 18.44
CA ASN A 590 -9.59 -17.13 17.78
C ASN A 590 -9.28 -16.19 16.63
N TYR A 591 -10.16 -16.20 15.63
CA TYR A 591 -10.09 -15.32 14.48
C TYR A 591 -11.42 -14.64 14.24
N GLY A 592 -11.34 -13.34 13.98
CA GLY A 592 -12.47 -12.53 13.56
C GLY A 592 -12.62 -12.59 12.06
N PHE A 593 -13.86 -12.68 11.61
CA PHE A 593 -14.20 -12.76 10.21
C PHE A 593 -15.27 -11.72 9.86
N LEU A 594 -15.17 -11.20 8.65
CA LEU A 594 -16.14 -10.28 8.06
C LEU A 594 -16.80 -10.94 6.86
N THR A 595 -18.12 -10.88 6.81
CA THR A 595 -18.93 -11.32 5.67
C THR A 595 -19.79 -10.14 5.21
N VAL A 596 -19.75 -9.83 3.91
CA VAL A 596 -20.38 -8.63 3.36
C VAL A 596 -21.56 -9.00 2.48
N GLY A 597 -22.76 -8.61 2.89
CA GLY A 597 -23.95 -8.60 2.06
C GLY A 597 -23.93 -7.37 1.15
N LYS A 598 -23.52 -7.56 -0.10
CA LYS A 598 -23.38 -6.48 -1.09
C LYS A 598 -24.73 -6.03 -1.62
N ASP A 599 -24.89 -4.72 -1.80
CA ASP A 599 -26.04 -4.11 -2.49
C ASP A 599 -27.37 -4.50 -1.84
N LEU A 600 -27.45 -4.31 -0.52
CA LEU A 600 -28.64 -4.53 0.29
C LEU A 600 -29.81 -3.74 -0.30
N SER A 601 -30.84 -4.46 -0.75
CA SER A 601 -32.05 -3.85 -1.32
C SER A 601 -32.81 -3.04 -0.27
N THR A 602 -33.76 -2.22 -0.71
CA THR A 602 -34.67 -1.50 0.21
C THR A 602 -35.61 -2.43 0.98
N GLU A 603 -35.78 -3.66 0.51
CA GLU A 603 -36.44 -4.71 1.25
C GLU A 603 -35.48 -5.41 2.21
N GLY A 604 -34.18 -5.13 2.17
CA GLY A 604 -33.13 -5.64 3.05
C GLY A 604 -32.59 -7.02 2.66
N TYR A 605 -32.63 -7.37 1.38
CA TYR A 605 -31.97 -8.57 0.85
C TYR A 605 -30.67 -8.18 0.14
N PRO A 606 -29.51 -8.72 0.55
CA PRO A 606 -28.27 -8.58 -0.20
C PRO A 606 -28.40 -9.17 -1.60
N ALA A 607 -27.84 -8.50 -2.61
CA ALA A 607 -27.74 -9.07 -3.95
C ALA A 607 -26.79 -10.28 -3.98
N SER A 608 -25.75 -10.26 -3.15
CA SER A 608 -24.82 -11.37 -2.96
C SER A 608 -24.12 -11.28 -1.60
N TRP A 609 -23.57 -12.40 -1.14
CA TRP A 609 -22.67 -12.45 0.01
C TRP A 609 -21.23 -12.63 -0.48
N SER A 610 -20.29 -11.90 0.12
CA SER A 610 -18.86 -12.15 -0.07
C SER A 610 -18.44 -13.45 0.61
N ASP A 611 -17.33 -14.04 0.19
CA ASP A 611 -16.63 -15.04 1.01
C ASP A 611 -16.34 -14.49 2.41
N ARG A 612 -16.12 -15.40 3.37
CA ARG A 612 -15.79 -15.07 4.75
C ARG A 612 -14.35 -14.54 4.83
N ILE A 613 -14.19 -13.23 5.01
CA ILE A 613 -12.90 -12.52 4.99
C ILE A 613 -12.28 -12.60 6.39
N ARG A 614 -11.15 -13.28 6.51
CA ARG A 614 -10.39 -13.32 7.77
C ARG A 614 -9.73 -11.97 8.03
N LEU A 615 -9.99 -11.38 9.18
CA LEU A 615 -9.28 -10.18 9.62
C LEU A 615 -7.84 -10.55 10.01
N ALA A 616 -6.88 -9.68 9.72
CA ALA A 616 -5.44 -9.93 9.95
C ALA A 616 -5.02 -10.05 11.44
N GLN A 617 -5.97 -10.11 12.38
CA GLN A 617 -5.73 -10.18 13.83
C GLN A 617 -6.14 -11.53 14.42
N THR A 618 -5.37 -11.94 15.42
CA THR A 618 -5.77 -12.95 16.41
C THR A 618 -6.60 -12.27 17.50
N PHE A 619 -7.71 -12.89 17.88
CA PHE A 619 -8.61 -12.33 18.87
C PHE A 619 -8.30 -12.80 20.30
N GLY A 620 -7.23 -13.57 20.49
CA GLY A 620 -6.90 -14.21 21.77
C GLY A 620 -7.29 -15.68 21.74
N GLU A 621 -7.44 -16.30 22.90
CA GLU A 621 -7.87 -17.70 23.04
C GLU A 621 -9.30 -17.78 23.58
N GLU A 622 -9.77 -16.81 24.35
CA GLU A 622 -11.08 -16.85 24.99
C GLU A 622 -11.78 -15.49 24.95
N ASN A 623 -12.73 -15.34 24.03
CA ASN A 623 -13.51 -14.12 23.87
C ASN A 623 -14.85 -14.19 24.59
N GLN A 624 -15.31 -13.04 25.11
CA GLN A 624 -16.59 -12.88 25.81
C GLN A 624 -17.51 -11.86 25.15
N GLY A 625 -17.36 -11.75 23.83
CA GLY A 625 -18.09 -10.82 22.98
C GLY A 625 -17.17 -10.07 22.02
N GLY A 626 -17.75 -9.65 20.90
CA GLY A 626 -17.12 -8.76 19.94
C GLY A 626 -18.17 -8.11 19.06
N SER A 627 -17.86 -6.93 18.54
CA SER A 627 -18.75 -6.09 17.75
C SER A 627 -17.93 -5.23 16.79
N ILE A 628 -18.60 -4.66 15.79
CA ILE A 628 -18.01 -3.77 14.81
C ILE A 628 -18.85 -2.51 14.63
N ALA A 629 -18.21 -1.42 14.24
CA ALA A 629 -18.89 -0.21 13.80
C ALA A 629 -18.15 0.40 12.62
N THR A 630 -18.89 1.00 11.68
CA THR A 630 -18.30 1.71 10.55
C THR A 630 -18.54 3.21 10.63
N ALA A 631 -17.51 4.00 10.36
CA ALA A 631 -17.62 5.44 10.23
C ALA A 631 -16.39 6.03 9.53
N ARG A 632 -16.47 7.29 9.11
CA ARG A 632 -15.33 8.07 8.62
C ARG A 632 -14.51 8.61 9.80
N ILE A 633 -13.58 7.81 10.31
CA ILE A 633 -12.67 8.17 11.42
C ILE A 633 -11.45 8.93 10.87
N SER A 634 -11.02 8.54 9.67
CA SER A 634 -9.89 9.08 8.93
C SER A 634 -10.23 10.37 8.15
N ASP A 635 -9.22 11.22 7.95
CA ASP A 635 -9.40 12.56 7.36
C ASP A 635 -9.48 12.54 5.81
N ASP A 636 -9.50 11.37 5.17
CA ASP A 636 -9.64 11.19 3.71
C ASP A 636 -11.02 10.70 3.27
N PHE A 637 -12.01 10.71 4.18
CA PHE A 637 -13.40 10.36 3.90
C PHE A 637 -13.62 8.90 3.51
N SER A 638 -12.62 8.02 3.64
CA SER A 638 -12.84 6.57 3.54
C SER A 638 -13.72 6.09 4.69
N GLU A 639 -14.54 5.07 4.43
CA GLU A 639 -15.27 4.37 5.50
C GLU A 639 -14.29 3.44 6.21
N ASP A 640 -14.13 3.62 7.51
CA ASP A 640 -13.25 2.82 8.35
C ASP A 640 -14.07 1.81 9.17
N LEU A 641 -13.48 0.67 9.49
CA LEU A 641 -14.05 -0.35 10.35
C LEU A 641 -13.38 -0.33 11.71
N MET A 642 -14.16 0.00 12.75
CA MET A 642 -13.76 -0.23 14.12
C MET A 642 -14.15 -1.64 14.54
N VAL A 643 -13.19 -2.37 15.10
CA VAL A 643 -13.41 -3.69 15.68
C VAL A 643 -13.19 -3.59 17.18
N TYR A 644 -14.14 -4.10 17.96
CA TYR A 644 -14.07 -4.18 19.41
C TYR A 644 -14.33 -5.62 19.88
N TYR A 645 -13.58 -6.08 20.86
CA TYR A 645 -13.78 -7.39 21.47
C TYR A 645 -13.33 -7.39 22.93
N ILE A 646 -13.84 -8.36 23.69
CA ILE A 646 -13.45 -8.60 25.07
C ILE A 646 -12.71 -9.93 25.13
N GLU A 647 -11.52 -9.91 25.72
CA GLU A 647 -10.72 -11.11 26.00
C GLU A 647 -10.76 -11.46 27.48
N ASN A 648 -10.94 -12.74 27.77
CA ASN A 648 -10.81 -13.32 29.09
C ASN A 648 -9.36 -13.72 29.37
N LEU A 649 -8.62 -12.81 30.01
CA LEU A 649 -7.28 -13.10 30.52
C LEU A 649 -7.38 -13.53 31.98
N VAL A 650 -6.54 -14.50 32.39
CA VAL A 650 -6.50 -15.03 33.76
C VAL A 650 -6.53 -13.90 34.79
N GLY A 651 -7.69 -13.71 35.42
CA GLY A 651 -7.90 -12.81 36.54
C GLY A 651 -8.51 -11.44 36.24
N VAL A 652 -8.61 -10.94 35.00
CA VAL A 652 -9.41 -9.73 34.68
C VAL A 652 -9.69 -9.68 33.18
N ASN A 653 -10.96 -9.51 32.79
CA ASN A 653 -11.31 -9.29 31.39
C ASN A 653 -10.88 -7.92 30.87
N LYS A 654 -10.46 -7.88 29.62
CA LYS A 654 -10.01 -6.64 28.97
C LYS A 654 -10.68 -6.42 27.64
N GLY A 655 -11.10 -5.18 27.41
CA GLY A 655 -11.64 -4.73 26.14
C GLY A 655 -10.52 -4.24 25.23
N TYR A 656 -10.56 -4.63 23.98
CA TYR A 656 -9.59 -4.25 22.97
C TYR A 656 -10.29 -3.73 21.72
N PHE A 657 -9.76 -2.66 21.14
CA PHE A 657 -10.27 -2.10 19.90
C PHE A 657 -9.16 -1.65 18.96
N ARG A 658 -9.49 -1.55 17.68
CA ARG A 658 -8.62 -0.95 16.65
C ARG A 658 -9.45 -0.53 15.43
N VAL A 659 -8.78 0.16 14.51
CA VAL A 659 -9.36 0.59 13.24
C VAL A 659 -8.67 -0.14 12.09
N ILE A 660 -9.48 -0.61 11.14
CA ILE A 660 -9.05 -0.99 9.80
C ILE A 660 -9.53 0.10 8.86
N HIS A 661 -8.60 0.75 8.18
CA HIS A 661 -8.89 1.84 7.27
C HIS A 661 -9.44 1.34 5.95
N ASP A 662 -10.26 2.15 5.29
CA ASP A 662 -10.85 1.85 3.97
C ASP A 662 -11.41 0.42 3.87
N VAL A 663 -12.42 0.13 4.68
CA VAL A 663 -13.03 -1.21 4.79
C VAL A 663 -13.51 -1.76 3.44
N GLN A 664 -13.81 -0.89 2.47
CA GLN A 664 -14.25 -1.29 1.13
C GLN A 664 -13.15 -2.03 0.36
N ASP A 665 -11.87 -1.74 0.62
CA ASP A 665 -10.74 -2.46 0.04
C ASP A 665 -10.71 -3.94 0.49
N LEU A 666 -11.26 -4.28 1.66
CA LEU A 666 -11.30 -5.68 2.13
C LEU A 666 -12.15 -6.59 1.25
N TYR A 667 -13.20 -6.07 0.62
CA TYR A 667 -14.23 -6.89 -0.06
C TYR A 667 -14.49 -6.50 -1.52
N SER A 668 -13.69 -5.58 -2.05
CA SER A 668 -13.65 -5.22 -3.48
C SER A 668 -12.61 -6.01 -4.28
N ARG A 669 -11.68 -6.69 -3.60
CA ARG A 669 -10.59 -7.46 -4.19
C ARG A 669 -10.98 -8.84 -4.67
#